data_AF-A0A1J4JR37-F1
#
_entry.id   AF-A0A1J4JR37-F1
#
_cell.length_a   1.000
_cell.length_b   1.000
_cell.length_c   1.000
_cell.angle_alpha   90.00
_cell.angle_beta   90.00
_cell.angle_gamma   90.00
#
_symmetry.space_group_name_H-M   'P 1'
#
loop_
_entity.id
_entity.type
_entity.pdbx_description
1 polymer ?
#
loop_
_entity_poly.entity_id
_entity_poly.type
_entity_poly.pdbx_seq_one_letter_code
_entity_poly.pdbx_strand_id
1 'polypeptide(L)'
;MSDASNSFPDIEFPPFESFQIDTIKHFRVNTAHFQDLYLDDYDYNQQINMVEDILTKQIENDTLIYFPKDEFNVLSFSPKSQEIYQLVKSFVDDFSNKTTEEILNFQKHQEIASKWHQSNNIIKNISYIFGCFVKDQESYQSLFYSNFEKNIESKKELIQFLHQSIVDSFNNERIPWFTIDCSDILITCNVFDINFIIPQIKLSFNTLQEIHNFVQMSHSLIPSQYEHHIYNFLNQKISDFSVFFNEVPQNWKYISSLFEIYEANENVKDFITKFTVLVKSRFSLYNPFQIFDEIHSLVTTNFMFVIRNIISTLFSRENELCSILLANYIHVTFMSLKHPIDDERLFLFDEICQQSNGLFIRYHCHNLLKRLLLYKSLTFDADERFANICKRKHMTTIINDFKKNQQIIQSFNNPSSILTFSLFHYEFFVSSPETTLFFPKEFEPIVQSFEKFILTPGKSTKWNFHLSQVTLKAINIIDLNIVKCDAVVASILLSLSKNGPSTQEEIMKDIGITANDLNEKFESLKAFSLIEYNQNKYSINQTPTSINKQINIPFIPKISNVDQKSVVQSIQLEAAIVRYVKIHPNQLKETVYQHLKSLFVQYEFTEKEFIDSIGNLIKKQILSPLECFQTLNLTYP
;
A
#
# COMPACT_ATOMS: atom_id res chain seq x y z
N MET A 1 15.58 38.92 -30.55
CA MET A 1 16.03 37.51 -30.68
C MET A 1 16.54 37.10 -29.31
N SER A 2 15.91 36.08 -28.71
CA SER A 2 16.41 35.09 -27.73
C SER A 2 17.63 35.45 -26.87
N ASP A 3 17.72 35.19 -25.57
CA ASP A 3 16.85 34.54 -24.59
C ASP A 3 17.34 34.98 -23.18
N ALA A 4 16.41 34.85 -22.24
CA ALA A 4 16.53 34.57 -20.79
C ALA A 4 17.89 34.03 -20.26
N SER A 5 18.33 34.18 -19.01
CA SER A 5 17.71 34.66 -17.76
C SER A 5 18.76 34.67 -16.62
N ASN A 6 18.70 35.72 -15.79
CA ASN A 6 18.79 35.84 -14.32
C ASN A 6 19.63 34.91 -13.43
N SER A 7 20.21 35.58 -12.41
CA SER A 7 21.10 35.15 -11.34
C SER A 7 20.42 35.12 -9.95
N PHE A 8 20.58 33.99 -9.23
CA PHE A 8 20.66 33.66 -7.77
C PHE A 8 19.62 34.20 -6.73
N PRO A 9 19.36 33.50 -5.58
CA PRO A 9 19.94 32.25 -5.04
C PRO A 9 18.90 31.17 -4.61
N ASP A 10 19.19 29.89 -4.88
CA ASP A 10 18.46 28.75 -4.31
C ASP A 10 18.92 28.46 -2.87
N ILE A 11 17.95 28.24 -1.98
CA ILE A 11 18.18 27.58 -0.69
C ILE A 11 18.19 26.07 -0.99
N GLU A 12 19.37 25.47 -1.07
CA GLU A 12 19.53 24.02 -1.20
C GLU A 12 19.16 23.34 0.12
N PHE A 13 18.14 22.47 0.07
CA PHE A 13 17.99 21.40 1.05
C PHE A 13 19.04 20.33 0.79
N PRO A 14 19.62 19.70 1.82
CA PRO A 14 20.68 18.72 1.66
C PRO A 14 20.17 17.52 0.84
N PRO A 15 20.93 17.06 -0.18
CA PRO A 15 20.62 15.82 -0.86
C PRO A 15 20.69 14.64 0.11
N PHE A 16 19.89 13.63 -0.19
CA PHE A 16 19.60 12.41 0.55
C PHE A 16 20.81 11.46 0.75
N GLU A 17 22.02 11.98 1.01
CA GLU A 17 23.25 11.19 1.08
C GLU A 17 23.66 10.74 2.49
N SER A 18 22.80 10.88 3.51
CA SER A 18 23.10 10.40 4.86
C SER A 18 22.47 9.04 5.23
N PHE A 19 22.11 8.24 4.23
CA PHE A 19 22.05 6.79 4.40
C PHE A 19 23.32 6.20 3.79
N GLN A 20 24.23 5.72 4.64
CA GLN A 20 25.26 4.77 4.22
C GLN A 20 24.57 3.46 3.82
N ILE A 21 24.04 3.45 2.61
CA ILE A 21 24.08 2.25 1.79
C ILE A 21 25.54 2.20 1.34
N ASP A 22 26.24 1.10 1.61
CA ASP A 22 27.52 0.81 0.96
C ASP A 22 27.29 0.83 -0.55
N THR A 23 27.50 2.00 -1.11
CA THR A 23 27.52 2.26 -2.54
C THR A 23 28.81 1.62 -3.01
N ILE A 24 28.68 0.47 -3.66
CA ILE A 24 29.73 -0.02 -4.56
C ILE A 24 29.86 1.05 -5.67
N LYS A 25 30.72 2.04 -5.45
CA LYS A 25 31.28 2.83 -6.53
C LYS A 25 32.23 1.90 -7.29
N HIS A 26 32.00 1.71 -8.58
CA HIS A 26 32.71 2.50 -9.60
C HIS A 26 32.36 2.04 -11.03
N PHE A 27 32.08 3.02 -11.89
CA PHE A 27 32.14 2.90 -13.34
C PHE A 27 33.61 2.74 -13.82
N ARG A 28 33.82 1.74 -14.69
CA ARG A 28 34.65 1.66 -15.93
C ARG A 28 36.16 1.99 -15.92
N VAL A 29 36.95 1.03 -16.43
CA VAL A 29 37.93 1.13 -17.56
C VAL A 29 38.04 -0.29 -18.18
N ASN A 30 38.00 -0.46 -19.52
CA ASN A 30 38.14 -1.73 -20.29
C ASN A 30 36.91 -2.65 -20.56
N THR A 31 35.67 -2.16 -20.55
CA THR A 31 34.55 -2.99 -21.08
C THR A 31 34.71 -3.19 -22.58
N ALA A 32 34.92 -4.43 -23.03
CA ALA A 32 35.07 -4.79 -24.44
C ALA A 32 33.82 -4.40 -25.24
N HIS A 33 34.00 -3.70 -26.36
CA HIS A 33 32.93 -3.43 -27.31
C HIS A 33 32.75 -4.64 -28.24
N PHE A 34 31.54 -4.84 -28.79
CA PHE A 34 31.25 -5.92 -29.74
C PHE A 34 32.19 -5.93 -30.96
N GLN A 35 32.74 -4.76 -31.30
CA GLN A 35 33.72 -4.56 -32.38
C GLN A 35 35.12 -5.07 -32.02
N ASP A 36 35.46 -5.19 -30.74
CA ASP A 36 36.79 -5.64 -30.27
C ASP A 36 36.96 -7.16 -30.32
N LEU A 37 35.84 -7.91 -30.35
CA LEU A 37 35.81 -9.39 -30.41
C LEU A 37 36.26 -9.99 -31.75
N TYR A 38 36.55 -9.17 -32.75
CA TYR A 38 36.95 -9.62 -34.09
C TYR A 38 38.30 -9.05 -34.50
N LEU A 39 39.06 -8.49 -33.55
CA LEU A 39 40.43 -8.02 -33.74
C LEU A 39 41.42 -9.16 -33.46
N ASP A 40 42.47 -9.29 -34.28
CA ASP A 40 43.50 -10.31 -34.14
C ASP A 40 44.28 -10.22 -32.80
N ASP A 41 44.19 -9.09 -32.08
CA ASP A 41 44.89 -8.81 -30.83
C ASP A 41 44.05 -9.05 -29.55
N TYR A 42 42.81 -9.56 -29.66
CA TYR A 42 41.97 -9.81 -28.48
C TYR A 42 42.43 -11.08 -27.73
N ASP A 43 42.95 -10.91 -26.50
CA ASP A 43 43.49 -12.02 -25.70
C ASP A 43 42.39 -12.85 -25.04
N TYR A 44 41.91 -13.86 -25.77
CA TYR A 44 40.95 -14.82 -25.27
C TYR A 44 41.47 -15.69 -24.12
N ASN A 45 42.78 -15.92 -24.01
CA ASN A 45 43.33 -16.76 -22.94
C ASN A 45 43.22 -16.04 -21.60
N GLN A 46 43.40 -14.71 -21.58
CA GLN A 46 43.16 -13.90 -20.38
C GLN A 46 41.70 -14.01 -19.90
N GLN A 47 40.74 -14.05 -20.83
CA GLN A 47 39.31 -14.16 -20.49
C GLN A 47 38.96 -15.57 -19.97
N ILE A 48 39.56 -16.62 -20.53
CA ILE A 48 39.40 -17.99 -20.03
C ILE A 48 39.95 -18.10 -18.60
N ASN A 49 41.15 -17.57 -18.32
CA ASN A 49 41.71 -17.55 -16.97
C ASN A 49 40.82 -16.78 -15.98
N MET A 50 40.19 -15.69 -16.43
CA MET A 50 39.24 -14.93 -15.61
C MET A 50 38.00 -15.78 -15.26
N VAL A 51 37.49 -16.57 -16.20
CA VAL A 51 36.38 -17.52 -15.93
C VAL A 51 36.78 -18.54 -14.87
N GLU A 52 37.97 -19.15 -14.98
CA GLU A 52 38.50 -20.11 -13.99
C GLU A 52 38.63 -19.49 -12.60
N ASP A 53 39.16 -18.26 -12.51
CA ASP A 53 39.29 -17.51 -11.26
C ASP A 53 37.92 -17.24 -10.60
N ILE A 54 36.91 -16.88 -11.40
CA ILE A 54 35.55 -16.62 -10.91
C ILE A 54 34.90 -17.92 -10.43
N LEU A 55 35.02 -19.01 -11.19
CA LEU A 55 34.50 -20.32 -10.80
C LEU A 55 35.12 -20.79 -9.47
N THR A 56 36.45 -20.66 -9.34
CA THR A 56 37.18 -21.02 -8.11
C THR A 56 36.69 -20.22 -6.91
N LYS A 57 36.58 -18.88 -7.04
CA LYS A 57 36.08 -18.01 -5.97
C LYS A 57 34.63 -18.28 -5.61
N GLN A 58 33.80 -18.67 -6.58
CA GLN A 58 32.40 -19.00 -6.33
C GLN A 58 32.24 -20.23 -5.43
N ILE A 59 33.13 -21.23 -5.53
CA ILE A 59 33.13 -22.40 -4.63
C ILE A 59 33.55 -22.03 -3.21
N GLU A 60 34.50 -21.10 -3.06
CA GLU A 60 35.00 -20.67 -1.76
C GLU A 60 34.01 -19.81 -0.99
N ASN A 61 33.03 -19.22 -1.68
CA ASN A 61 32.04 -18.34 -1.08
C ASN A 61 30.68 -18.44 -1.79
N ASP A 62 29.73 -19.13 -1.15
CA ASP A 62 28.36 -19.34 -1.61
C ASP A 62 27.51 -18.05 -1.65
N THR A 63 27.93 -17.01 -0.93
CA THR A 63 27.32 -15.67 -0.96
C THR A 63 27.97 -14.73 -1.97
N LEU A 64 29.04 -15.16 -2.65
CA LEU A 64 29.69 -14.34 -3.67
C LEU A 64 28.74 -14.17 -4.84
N ILE A 65 28.26 -12.95 -5.07
CA ILE A 65 27.53 -12.60 -6.29
C ILE A 65 28.41 -11.67 -7.11
N TYR A 66 29.15 -12.25 -8.06
CA TYR A 66 30.04 -11.51 -8.95
C TYR A 66 29.28 -11.10 -10.22
N PHE A 67 29.25 -9.81 -10.57
CA PHE A 67 28.43 -9.28 -11.66
C PHE A 67 29.20 -8.59 -12.81
N PRO A 68 30.06 -9.28 -13.57
CA PRO A 68 30.60 -8.78 -14.84
C PRO A 68 29.70 -9.21 -16.02
N LYS A 69 28.37 -9.14 -15.85
CA LYS A 69 27.40 -9.70 -16.80
C LYS A 69 27.52 -9.08 -18.20
N ASP A 70 27.88 -7.80 -18.27
CA ASP A 70 28.06 -7.07 -19.52
C ASP A 70 29.27 -7.58 -20.32
N GLU A 71 30.35 -7.98 -19.65
CA GLU A 71 31.55 -8.53 -20.29
C GLU A 71 31.29 -9.96 -20.82
N PHE A 72 30.60 -10.79 -20.04
CA PHE A 72 30.24 -12.15 -20.47
C PHE A 72 29.17 -12.18 -21.57
N ASN A 73 28.21 -11.26 -21.54
CA ASN A 73 27.23 -11.12 -22.62
C ASN A 73 27.92 -10.84 -23.95
N VAL A 74 28.95 -9.98 -23.96
CA VAL A 74 29.76 -9.69 -25.15
C VAL A 74 30.54 -10.95 -25.56
N LEU A 75 31.24 -11.61 -24.62
CA LEU A 75 31.99 -12.85 -24.88
C LEU A 75 31.14 -14.03 -25.38
N SER A 76 29.84 -14.08 -25.08
CA SER A 76 28.92 -15.12 -25.57
C SER A 76 28.80 -15.12 -27.11
N PHE A 77 29.14 -14.00 -27.76
CA PHE A 77 29.17 -13.88 -29.22
C PHE A 77 30.58 -14.10 -29.80
N SER A 78 31.56 -14.49 -28.99
CA SER A 78 32.93 -14.73 -29.43
C SER A 78 33.11 -16.12 -30.05
N PRO A 79 34.16 -16.33 -30.86
CA PRO A 79 34.55 -17.66 -31.38
C PRO A 79 34.89 -18.68 -30.27
N LYS A 80 35.18 -18.21 -29.06
CA LYS A 80 35.58 -19.00 -27.89
C LYS A 80 34.44 -19.31 -26.92
N SER A 81 33.23 -18.85 -27.21
CA SER A 81 32.02 -19.13 -26.43
C SER A 81 31.82 -20.63 -26.14
N GLN A 82 32.09 -21.49 -27.12
CA GLN A 82 32.00 -22.95 -26.95
C GLN A 82 33.05 -23.49 -25.97
N GLU A 83 34.27 -22.94 -25.99
CA GLU A 83 35.34 -23.35 -25.09
C GLU A 83 35.03 -22.93 -23.65
N ILE A 84 34.47 -21.73 -23.47
CA ILE A 84 33.97 -21.26 -22.17
C ILE A 84 32.84 -22.16 -21.67
N TYR A 85 31.89 -22.56 -22.53
CA TYR A 85 30.85 -23.51 -22.14
C TYR A 85 31.45 -24.85 -21.67
N GLN A 86 32.39 -25.42 -22.42
CA GLN A 86 33.01 -26.70 -22.04
C GLN A 86 33.81 -26.60 -20.74
N LEU A 87 34.50 -25.48 -20.50
CA LEU A 87 35.19 -25.21 -19.25
C LEU A 87 34.22 -25.18 -18.07
N VAL A 88 33.16 -24.36 -18.15
CA VAL A 88 32.16 -24.23 -17.08
C VAL A 88 31.44 -25.57 -16.88
N LYS A 89 31.14 -26.30 -17.96
CA LYS A 89 30.56 -27.64 -17.89
C LYS A 89 31.46 -28.63 -17.14
N SER A 90 32.75 -28.73 -17.51
CA SER A 90 33.70 -29.61 -16.82
C SER A 90 33.78 -29.28 -15.34
N PHE A 91 33.79 -27.99 -15.00
CA PHE A 91 33.79 -27.53 -13.63
C PHE A 91 32.51 -27.94 -12.87
N VAL A 92 31.34 -27.79 -13.49
CA VAL A 92 30.06 -28.19 -12.92
C VAL A 92 29.98 -29.69 -12.73
N ASP A 93 30.52 -30.48 -13.66
CA ASP A 93 30.61 -31.94 -13.55
C ASP A 93 31.48 -32.35 -12.35
N ASP A 94 32.68 -31.76 -12.22
CA ASP A 94 33.59 -32.02 -11.09
C ASP A 94 32.99 -31.57 -9.75
N PHE A 95 32.37 -30.40 -9.72
CA PHE A 95 31.71 -29.86 -8.54
C PHE A 95 30.51 -30.72 -8.12
N SER A 96 29.72 -31.21 -9.08
CA SER A 96 28.61 -32.14 -8.83
C SER A 96 29.12 -33.43 -8.20
N ASN A 97 30.11 -34.08 -8.82
CA ASN A 97 30.68 -35.33 -8.32
C ASN A 97 31.24 -35.17 -6.90
N LYS A 98 32.02 -34.11 -6.65
CA LYS A 98 32.57 -33.83 -5.31
C LYS A 98 31.46 -33.58 -4.29
N THR A 99 30.46 -32.78 -4.64
CA THR A 99 29.32 -32.49 -3.77
C THR A 99 28.53 -33.76 -3.44
N THR A 100 28.30 -34.61 -4.44
CA THR A 100 27.70 -35.93 -4.25
C THR A 100 28.53 -36.76 -3.26
N GLU A 101 29.82 -36.93 -3.48
CA GLU A 101 30.69 -37.72 -2.59
C GLU A 101 30.65 -37.20 -1.15
N GLU A 102 30.71 -35.88 -0.96
CA GLU A 102 30.62 -35.26 0.37
C GLU A 102 29.25 -35.53 1.02
N ILE A 103 28.16 -35.31 0.29
CA ILE A 103 26.79 -35.57 0.77
C ILE A 103 26.60 -37.04 1.14
N LEU A 104 27.15 -37.96 0.35
CA LEU A 104 27.06 -39.39 0.60
C LEU A 104 27.89 -39.86 1.80
N ASN A 105 28.91 -39.10 2.20
CA ASN A 105 29.78 -39.42 3.34
C ASN A 105 29.28 -38.81 4.65
N PHE A 106 28.41 -37.80 4.61
CA PHE A 106 27.83 -37.24 5.82
C PHE A 106 26.88 -38.23 6.50
N GLN A 107 27.09 -38.41 7.81
CA GLN A 107 26.20 -39.24 8.64
C GLN A 107 25.07 -38.42 9.26
N LYS A 108 25.23 -37.09 9.34
CA LYS A 108 24.20 -36.21 9.89
C LYS A 108 23.43 -35.53 8.78
N HIS A 109 22.14 -35.74 8.84
CA HIS A 109 21.08 -35.08 8.09
C HIS A 109 21.22 -33.54 7.95
N GLN A 110 21.64 -32.84 9.00
CA GLN A 110 21.87 -31.38 8.95
C GLN A 110 23.09 -30.99 8.10
N GLU A 111 24.15 -31.82 8.11
CA GLU A 111 25.36 -31.58 7.33
C GLU A 111 25.07 -31.77 5.83
N ILE A 112 24.25 -32.79 5.50
CA ILE A 112 23.75 -33.02 4.14
C ILE A 112 22.96 -31.82 3.62
N ALA A 113 21.97 -31.37 4.38
CA ALA A 113 21.10 -30.27 3.95
C ALA A 113 21.85 -28.94 3.83
N SER A 114 22.77 -28.66 4.76
CA SER A 114 23.65 -27.48 4.68
C SER A 114 24.56 -27.52 3.46
N LYS A 115 25.18 -28.66 3.17
CA LYS A 115 26.06 -28.80 2.00
C LYS A 115 25.26 -28.64 0.71
N TRP A 116 24.05 -29.19 0.67
CA TRP A 116 23.19 -29.03 -0.48
C TRP A 116 22.79 -27.57 -0.70
N HIS A 117 22.34 -26.86 0.34
CA HIS A 117 21.97 -25.45 0.25
C HIS A 117 23.10 -24.60 -0.35
N GLN A 118 24.32 -24.77 0.17
CA GLN A 118 25.51 -24.10 -0.34
C GLN A 118 25.76 -24.43 -1.82
N SER A 119 25.66 -25.71 -2.17
CA SER A 119 25.89 -26.17 -3.55
C SER A 119 24.82 -25.69 -4.52
N ASN A 120 23.57 -25.59 -4.06
CA ASN A 120 22.44 -25.06 -4.80
C ASN A 120 22.61 -23.55 -5.06
N ASN A 121 23.08 -22.78 -4.08
CA ASN A 121 23.39 -21.35 -4.26
C ASN A 121 24.54 -21.16 -5.25
N ILE A 122 25.60 -21.95 -5.13
CA ILE A 122 26.75 -21.93 -6.05
C ILE A 122 26.29 -22.21 -7.49
N ILE A 123 25.50 -23.27 -7.72
CA ILE A 123 25.06 -23.61 -9.09
C ILE A 123 24.05 -22.60 -9.65
N LYS A 124 23.18 -22.01 -8.82
CA LYS A 124 22.29 -20.92 -9.22
C LYS A 124 23.11 -19.70 -9.67
N ASN A 125 24.15 -19.34 -8.93
CA ASN A 125 25.04 -18.23 -9.28
C ASN A 125 25.81 -18.50 -10.58
N ILE A 126 26.39 -19.70 -10.73
CA ILE A 126 27.07 -20.12 -11.98
C ILE A 126 26.11 -20.05 -13.17
N SER A 127 24.90 -20.59 -13.01
CA SER A 127 23.88 -20.59 -14.06
C SER A 127 23.42 -19.17 -14.42
N TYR A 128 23.35 -18.28 -13.43
CA TYR A 128 23.02 -16.87 -13.66
C TYR A 128 24.13 -16.10 -14.39
N ILE A 129 25.39 -16.29 -13.98
CA ILE A 129 26.55 -15.57 -14.53
C ILE A 129 26.88 -16.08 -15.95
N PHE A 130 26.93 -17.39 -16.12
CA PHE A 130 27.40 -18.03 -17.35
C PHE A 130 26.27 -18.55 -18.25
N GLY A 131 25.01 -18.37 -17.87
CA GLY A 131 23.85 -18.85 -18.65
C GLY A 131 23.79 -18.32 -20.08
N CYS A 132 24.46 -17.20 -20.38
CA CYS A 132 24.59 -16.66 -21.73
C CYS A 132 25.35 -17.60 -22.71
N PHE A 133 26.16 -18.54 -22.20
CA PHE A 133 26.93 -19.49 -23.02
C PHE A 133 26.16 -20.80 -23.35
N VAL A 134 24.94 -20.97 -22.85
CA VAL A 134 24.16 -22.23 -22.92
C VAL A 134 23.41 -22.41 -24.27
N LYS A 135 23.61 -21.55 -25.27
CA LYS A 135 22.80 -21.53 -26.49
C LYS A 135 22.70 -22.91 -27.16
N ASP A 136 21.48 -23.46 -27.21
CA ASP A 136 21.13 -24.79 -27.74
C ASP A 136 21.82 -25.99 -27.05
N GLN A 137 22.33 -25.78 -25.82
CA GLN A 137 23.00 -26.80 -25.00
C GLN A 137 22.29 -26.99 -23.65
N GLU A 138 22.69 -28.04 -22.92
CA GLU A 138 22.14 -28.33 -21.60
C GLU A 138 22.58 -27.25 -20.59
N SER A 139 21.66 -26.78 -19.75
CA SER A 139 21.96 -25.77 -18.74
C SER A 139 22.88 -26.34 -17.66
N TYR A 140 23.75 -25.49 -17.09
CA TYR A 140 24.64 -25.91 -16.00
C TYR A 140 23.87 -26.46 -14.80
N GLN A 141 22.71 -25.88 -14.51
CA GLN A 141 21.82 -26.39 -13.48
C GLN A 141 21.32 -27.82 -13.81
N SER A 142 20.90 -28.09 -15.05
CA SER A 142 20.49 -29.44 -15.50
C SER A 142 21.64 -30.45 -15.44
N LEU A 143 22.85 -30.04 -15.86
CA LEU A 143 24.06 -30.87 -15.77
C LEU A 143 24.39 -31.25 -14.32
N PHE A 144 24.38 -30.27 -13.42
CA PHE A 144 24.64 -30.52 -12.00
C PHE A 144 23.66 -31.54 -11.42
N TYR A 145 22.36 -31.36 -11.67
CA TYR A 145 21.32 -32.22 -11.12
C TYR A 145 21.26 -33.60 -11.76
N SER A 146 21.47 -33.73 -13.07
CA SER A 146 21.47 -35.04 -13.73
C SER A 146 22.64 -35.93 -13.28
N ASN A 147 23.80 -35.34 -12.98
CA ASN A 147 24.91 -36.07 -12.37
C ASN A 147 24.63 -36.44 -10.91
N PHE A 148 23.96 -35.55 -10.18
CA PHE A 148 23.59 -35.81 -8.79
C PHE A 148 22.51 -36.92 -8.68
N GLU A 149 21.49 -36.90 -9.56
CA GLU A 149 20.41 -37.88 -9.67
C GLU A 149 20.95 -39.31 -9.83
N LYS A 150 21.85 -39.53 -10.81
CA LYS A 150 22.50 -40.84 -11.06
C LYS A 150 23.12 -41.45 -9.82
N ASN A 151 23.62 -40.62 -8.91
CA ASN A 151 24.28 -41.06 -7.70
C ASN A 151 23.30 -41.22 -6.52
N ILE A 152 22.28 -40.37 -6.42
CA ILE A 152 21.26 -40.41 -5.36
C ILE A 152 20.30 -41.60 -5.50
N GLU A 153 19.90 -42.00 -6.71
CA GLU A 153 18.91 -43.08 -6.91
C GLU A 153 19.32 -44.40 -6.20
N SER A 154 20.63 -44.63 -6.06
CA SER A 154 21.20 -45.80 -5.39
C SER A 154 21.07 -45.77 -3.85
N LYS A 155 20.61 -44.66 -3.24
CA LYS A 155 20.68 -44.38 -1.79
C LYS A 155 19.30 -44.14 -1.18
N LYS A 156 18.53 -45.22 -1.05
CA LYS A 156 17.17 -45.21 -0.48
C LYS A 156 17.06 -44.53 0.89
N GLU A 157 18.05 -44.67 1.77
CA GLU A 157 18.05 -44.08 3.12
C GLU A 157 18.08 -42.54 3.09
N LEU A 158 18.86 -41.95 2.18
CA LEU A 158 18.92 -40.50 1.99
C LEU A 158 17.59 -39.97 1.44
N ILE A 159 17.04 -40.63 0.42
CA ILE A 159 15.74 -40.25 -0.16
C ILE A 159 14.64 -40.29 0.91
N GLN A 160 14.62 -41.34 1.74
CA GLN A 160 13.68 -41.44 2.87
C GLN A 160 13.85 -40.30 3.87
N PHE A 161 15.08 -39.94 4.22
CA PHE A 161 15.33 -38.81 5.12
C PHE A 161 14.83 -37.48 4.55
N LEU A 162 15.06 -37.21 3.26
CA LEU A 162 14.60 -35.97 2.62
C LEU A 162 13.08 -35.86 2.67
N HIS A 163 12.37 -36.93 2.35
CA HIS A 163 10.91 -36.96 2.48
C HIS A 163 10.46 -36.85 3.93
N GLN A 164 11.17 -37.49 4.87
CA GLN A 164 10.86 -37.40 6.30
C GLN A 164 11.01 -35.96 6.80
N SER A 165 11.98 -35.19 6.31
CA SER A 165 12.12 -33.78 6.67
C SER A 165 10.90 -32.94 6.25
N ILE A 166 10.31 -33.25 5.08
CA ILE A 166 9.06 -32.62 4.63
C ILE A 166 7.90 -33.02 5.54
N VAL A 167 7.76 -34.31 5.84
CA VAL A 167 6.75 -34.84 6.77
C VAL A 167 6.86 -34.20 8.15
N ASP A 168 8.06 -34.10 8.70
CA ASP A 168 8.33 -33.49 9.99
C ASP A 168 7.99 -32.01 9.99
N SER A 169 8.20 -31.32 8.87
CA SER A 169 7.82 -29.92 8.73
C SER A 169 6.32 -29.74 8.84
N PHE A 170 5.54 -30.55 8.10
CA PHE A 170 4.08 -30.60 8.25
C PHE A 170 3.65 -30.90 9.68
N ASN A 171 4.17 -31.97 10.28
CA ASN A 171 3.76 -32.42 11.63
C ASN A 171 4.13 -31.44 12.75
N ASN A 172 5.15 -30.59 12.53
CA ASN A 172 5.56 -29.56 13.48
C ASN A 172 5.02 -28.16 13.13
N GLU A 173 4.18 -28.04 12.09
CA GLU A 173 3.61 -26.78 11.60
C GLU A 173 4.65 -25.66 11.39
N ARG A 174 5.84 -26.05 10.94
CA ARG A 174 6.97 -25.13 10.71
C ARG A 174 7.77 -25.60 9.53
N ILE A 175 8.30 -24.65 8.76
CA ILE A 175 9.29 -24.91 7.72
C ILE A 175 10.68 -24.55 8.30
N PRO A 176 11.47 -25.52 8.78
CA PRO A 176 12.91 -25.35 8.94
C PRO A 176 13.51 -24.82 7.64
N TRP A 177 14.53 -23.95 7.77
CA TRP A 177 15.15 -23.28 6.62
C TRP A 177 15.63 -24.26 5.54
N PHE A 178 16.03 -25.47 5.91
CA PHE A 178 16.58 -26.49 4.99
C PHE A 178 15.52 -27.42 4.39
N THR A 179 14.25 -27.38 4.81
CA THR A 179 13.21 -28.29 4.27
C THR A 179 12.85 -27.94 2.83
N ILE A 180 12.86 -26.65 2.48
CA ILE A 180 12.64 -26.20 1.10
C ILE A 180 13.71 -26.81 0.20
N ASP A 181 14.97 -26.79 0.63
CA ASP A 181 16.08 -27.42 -0.08
C ASP A 181 15.90 -28.95 -0.21
N CYS A 182 15.39 -29.63 0.82
CA CYS A 182 15.04 -31.05 0.73
C CYS A 182 13.99 -31.32 -0.36
N SER A 183 12.96 -30.49 -0.44
CA SER A 183 11.95 -30.60 -1.51
C SER A 183 12.58 -30.35 -2.87
N ASP A 184 13.34 -29.25 -3.02
CA ASP A 184 14.04 -28.93 -4.26
C ASP A 184 14.94 -30.08 -4.75
N ILE A 185 15.67 -30.76 -3.85
CA ILE A 185 16.47 -31.97 -4.20
C ILE A 185 15.58 -33.03 -4.82
N LEU A 186 14.52 -33.40 -4.11
CA LEU A 186 13.64 -34.50 -4.49
C LEU A 186 12.94 -34.21 -5.82
N ILE A 187 12.51 -32.97 -6.02
CA ILE A 187 11.87 -32.50 -7.26
C ILE A 187 12.86 -32.57 -8.40
N THR A 188 14.03 -31.98 -8.22
CA THR A 188 14.96 -31.78 -9.33
C THR A 188 15.67 -33.07 -9.74
N CYS A 189 15.82 -34.01 -8.80
CA CYS A 189 16.30 -35.36 -9.09
C CYS A 189 15.16 -36.32 -9.46
N ASN A 190 13.93 -35.84 -9.67
CA ASN A 190 12.78 -36.64 -10.07
C ASN A 190 12.50 -37.87 -9.17
N VAL A 191 12.81 -37.76 -7.87
CA VAL A 191 12.60 -38.80 -6.86
C VAL A 191 11.58 -38.39 -5.78
N PHE A 192 10.84 -37.30 -6.01
CA PHE A 192 9.77 -36.85 -5.14
C PHE A 192 8.58 -37.83 -5.17
N ASP A 193 8.22 -38.39 -4.02
CA ASP A 193 7.11 -39.32 -3.84
C ASP A 193 6.09 -38.77 -2.83
N ILE A 194 5.02 -38.21 -3.38
CA ILE A 194 3.88 -37.72 -2.58
C ILE A 194 3.21 -38.83 -1.77
N ASN A 195 3.26 -40.09 -2.22
CA ASN A 195 2.66 -41.22 -1.52
C ASN A 195 3.44 -41.64 -0.28
N PHE A 196 4.72 -41.24 -0.18
CA PHE A 196 5.46 -41.38 1.06
C PHE A 196 5.04 -40.31 2.07
N ILE A 197 4.83 -39.07 1.62
CA ILE A 197 4.58 -37.91 2.48
C ILE A 197 3.17 -37.95 3.09
N ILE A 198 2.13 -38.00 2.25
CA ILE A 198 0.73 -37.82 2.67
C ILE A 198 0.31 -38.78 3.80
N PRO A 199 0.59 -40.10 3.75
CA PRO A 199 0.15 -41.03 4.80
C PRO A 199 0.80 -40.79 6.17
N GLN A 200 1.90 -40.04 6.21
CA GLN A 200 2.66 -39.77 7.43
C GLN A 200 2.34 -38.42 8.07
N ILE A 201 1.52 -37.60 7.42
CA ILE A 201 1.02 -36.34 7.98
C ILE A 201 -0.04 -36.65 9.04
N LYS A 202 0.24 -36.24 10.28
CA LYS A 202 -0.56 -36.47 11.50
C LYS A 202 -1.19 -35.18 12.02
N LEU A 203 -1.68 -34.35 11.11
CA LEU A 203 -2.37 -33.11 11.46
C LEU A 203 -3.88 -33.34 11.64
N SER A 204 -4.46 -32.51 12.50
CA SER A 204 -5.91 -32.32 12.65
C SER A 204 -6.23 -30.85 12.43
N PHE A 205 -7.30 -30.57 11.70
CA PHE A 205 -7.70 -29.21 11.37
C PHE A 205 -8.98 -28.84 12.12
N ASN A 206 -8.85 -27.93 13.08
CA ASN A 206 -9.96 -27.42 13.88
C ASN A 206 -10.24 -25.94 13.62
N THR A 207 -9.28 -25.21 13.04
CA THR A 207 -9.41 -23.78 12.73
C THR A 207 -9.08 -23.46 11.29
N LEU A 208 -9.60 -22.32 10.79
CA LEU A 208 -9.29 -21.82 9.46
C LEU A 208 -7.79 -21.44 9.32
N GLN A 209 -7.16 -21.03 10.42
CA GLN A 209 -5.73 -20.71 10.44
C GLN A 209 -4.85 -21.94 10.20
N GLU A 210 -5.16 -23.07 10.84
CA GLU A 210 -4.42 -24.33 10.64
C GLU A 210 -4.52 -24.80 9.18
N ILE A 211 -5.69 -24.67 8.56
CA ILE A 211 -5.89 -24.97 7.13
C ILE A 211 -5.03 -24.05 6.27
N HIS A 212 -5.06 -22.74 6.55
CA HIS A 212 -4.27 -21.77 5.80
C HIS A 212 -2.77 -22.07 5.90
N ASN A 213 -2.25 -22.31 7.11
CA ASN A 213 -0.84 -22.65 7.32
C ASN A 213 -0.45 -23.90 6.53
N PHE A 214 -1.30 -24.93 6.55
CA PHE A 214 -1.06 -26.17 5.81
C PHE A 214 -1.05 -25.97 4.29
N VAL A 215 -1.98 -25.18 3.75
CA VAL A 215 -2.02 -24.84 2.32
C VAL A 215 -0.76 -24.06 1.93
N GLN A 216 -0.35 -23.05 2.72
CA GLN A 216 0.87 -22.29 2.46
C GLN A 216 2.14 -23.15 2.52
N MET A 217 2.21 -24.09 3.47
CA MET A 217 3.31 -25.05 3.54
C MET A 217 3.32 -26.00 2.34
N SER A 218 2.15 -26.40 1.85
CA SER A 218 2.03 -27.23 0.65
C SER A 218 2.57 -26.50 -0.57
N HIS A 219 2.18 -25.23 -0.78
CA HIS A 219 2.74 -24.38 -1.85
C HIS A 219 4.26 -24.22 -1.77
N SER A 220 4.82 -24.28 -0.56
CA SER A 220 6.26 -24.11 -0.34
C SER A 220 7.07 -25.40 -0.50
N LEU A 221 6.46 -26.56 -0.24
CA LEU A 221 7.19 -27.83 -0.08
C LEU A 221 6.76 -28.91 -1.08
N ILE A 222 5.66 -28.72 -1.80
CA ILE A 222 5.09 -29.74 -2.68
C ILE A 222 4.97 -29.18 -4.09
N PRO A 223 5.43 -29.91 -5.13
CA PRO A 223 5.24 -29.49 -6.50
C PRO A 223 3.78 -29.30 -6.86
N SER A 224 3.49 -28.28 -7.67
CA SER A 224 2.13 -27.94 -8.09
C SER A 224 1.39 -29.10 -8.77
N GLN A 225 2.10 -29.96 -9.52
CA GLN A 225 1.53 -31.16 -10.14
C GLN A 225 0.91 -32.16 -9.14
N TYR A 226 1.31 -32.11 -7.87
CA TYR A 226 0.80 -32.97 -6.80
C TYR A 226 -0.20 -32.28 -5.86
N GLU A 227 -0.56 -31.01 -6.09
CA GLU A 227 -1.52 -30.27 -5.25
C GLU A 227 -2.87 -31.00 -5.09
N HIS A 228 -3.32 -31.70 -6.13
CA HIS A 228 -4.55 -32.50 -6.06
C HIS A 228 -4.52 -33.59 -4.96
N HIS A 229 -3.35 -34.18 -4.65
CA HIS A 229 -3.21 -35.12 -3.54
C HIS A 229 -3.35 -34.43 -2.18
N ILE A 230 -2.94 -33.17 -2.08
CA ILE A 230 -3.05 -32.37 -0.87
C ILE A 230 -4.50 -32.02 -0.57
N TYR A 231 -5.26 -31.58 -1.58
CA TYR A 231 -6.68 -31.32 -1.39
C TYR A 231 -7.47 -32.61 -1.10
N ASN A 232 -7.10 -33.74 -1.72
CA ASN A 232 -7.67 -35.04 -1.37
C ASN A 232 -7.42 -35.44 0.09
N PHE A 233 -6.21 -35.18 0.61
CA PHE A 233 -5.90 -35.39 2.02
C PHE A 233 -6.77 -34.50 2.93
N LEU A 234 -6.93 -33.22 2.59
CA LEU A 234 -7.80 -32.30 3.33
C LEU A 234 -9.26 -32.80 3.34
N ASN A 235 -9.79 -33.25 2.19
CA ASN A 235 -11.13 -33.80 2.06
C ASN A 235 -11.35 -35.09 2.89
N GLN A 236 -10.31 -35.89 3.11
CA GLN A 236 -10.37 -37.06 3.99
C GLN A 236 -10.39 -36.68 5.47
N LYS A 237 -9.73 -35.57 5.84
CA LYS A 237 -9.62 -35.09 7.23
C LYS A 237 -10.79 -34.21 7.66
N ILE A 238 -11.37 -33.48 6.72
CA ILE A 238 -12.42 -32.50 6.97
C ILE A 238 -13.64 -32.92 6.16
N SER A 239 -14.71 -33.31 6.86
CA SER A 239 -15.97 -33.73 6.23
C SER A 239 -16.80 -32.57 5.70
N ASP A 240 -16.69 -31.38 6.30
CA ASP A 240 -17.45 -30.20 5.91
C ASP A 240 -16.63 -28.92 6.12
N PHE A 241 -16.18 -28.30 5.03
CA PHE A 241 -15.46 -27.02 5.07
C PHE A 241 -16.36 -25.83 5.40
N SER A 242 -17.69 -26.00 5.38
CA SER A 242 -18.64 -24.92 5.63
C SER A 242 -18.53 -24.35 7.04
N VAL A 243 -18.10 -25.17 8.00
CA VAL A 243 -17.96 -24.79 9.42
C VAL A 243 -16.98 -23.63 9.60
N PHE A 244 -15.95 -23.55 8.74
CA PHE A 244 -14.91 -22.51 8.82
C PHE A 244 -15.39 -21.13 8.36
N PHE A 245 -16.52 -21.03 7.64
CA PHE A 245 -17.12 -19.73 7.31
C PHE A 245 -17.52 -18.92 8.56
N ASN A 246 -17.74 -19.60 9.70
CA ASN A 246 -18.03 -18.94 10.97
C ASN A 246 -16.81 -18.19 11.54
N GLU A 247 -15.59 -18.62 11.21
CA GLU A 247 -14.34 -18.02 11.68
C GLU A 247 -13.86 -16.86 10.80
N VAL A 248 -14.27 -16.86 9.51
CA VAL A 248 -13.88 -15.84 8.52
C VAL A 248 -14.01 -14.39 9.03
N PRO A 249 -15.08 -14.00 9.75
CA PRO A 249 -15.24 -12.63 10.24
C PRO A 249 -14.12 -12.12 11.16
N GLN A 250 -13.42 -13.03 11.84
CA GLN A 250 -12.26 -12.70 12.69
C GLN A 250 -10.94 -12.99 11.98
N ASN A 251 -10.96 -13.73 10.87
CA ASN A 251 -9.80 -14.33 10.21
C ASN A 251 -9.83 -14.14 8.69
N TRP A 252 -10.30 -12.99 8.21
CA TRP A 252 -10.52 -12.71 6.78
C TRP A 252 -9.32 -13.06 5.91
N LYS A 253 -8.10 -12.75 6.36
CA LYS A 253 -6.85 -13.06 5.63
C LYS A 253 -6.68 -14.53 5.20
N TYR A 254 -7.37 -15.47 5.82
CA TYR A 254 -7.24 -16.91 5.54
C TYR A 254 -8.30 -17.45 4.57
N ILE A 255 -9.24 -16.61 4.13
CA ILE A 255 -10.33 -17.02 3.23
C ILE A 255 -9.84 -17.46 1.85
N SER A 256 -8.67 -17.00 1.39
CA SER A 256 -8.08 -17.41 0.11
C SER A 256 -7.80 -18.91 0.07
N SER A 257 -7.27 -19.48 1.15
CA SER A 257 -7.05 -20.92 1.26
C SER A 257 -8.35 -21.70 1.29
N LEU A 258 -9.41 -21.15 1.87
CA LEU A 258 -10.73 -21.77 1.81
C LEU A 258 -11.26 -21.75 0.36
N PHE A 259 -11.12 -20.64 -0.36
CA PHE A 259 -11.51 -20.55 -1.76
C PHE A 259 -10.76 -21.57 -2.63
N GLU A 260 -9.45 -21.68 -2.46
CA GLU A 260 -8.59 -22.61 -3.19
C GLU A 260 -9.04 -24.07 -3.02
N ILE A 261 -9.41 -24.47 -1.81
CA ILE A 261 -9.97 -25.81 -1.55
C ILE A 261 -11.30 -26.02 -2.27
N TYR A 262 -12.18 -25.02 -2.25
CA TYR A 262 -13.46 -25.09 -2.96
C TYR A 262 -13.28 -25.10 -4.48
N GLU A 263 -12.27 -24.41 -5.00
CA GLU A 263 -11.89 -24.41 -6.41
C GLU A 263 -11.36 -25.78 -6.85
N ALA A 264 -10.44 -26.35 -6.08
CA ALA A 264 -9.91 -27.70 -6.31
C ALA A 264 -11.01 -28.79 -6.26
N ASN A 265 -12.04 -28.58 -5.45
CA ASN A 265 -13.21 -29.46 -5.36
C ASN A 265 -14.31 -29.16 -6.41
N GLU A 266 -14.03 -28.30 -7.40
CA GLU A 266 -14.97 -27.85 -8.43
C GLU A 266 -16.29 -27.26 -7.86
N ASN A 267 -16.27 -26.77 -6.62
CA ASN A 267 -17.45 -26.33 -5.87
C ASN A 267 -17.47 -24.81 -5.63
N VAL A 268 -16.89 -24.04 -6.54
CA VAL A 268 -16.78 -22.56 -6.48
C VAL A 268 -18.14 -21.88 -6.26
N LYS A 269 -19.22 -22.41 -6.85
CA LYS A 269 -20.57 -21.84 -6.70
C LYS A 269 -21.09 -21.90 -5.26
N ASP A 270 -20.83 -22.99 -4.54
CA ASP A 270 -21.22 -23.15 -3.14
C ASP A 270 -20.41 -22.21 -2.25
N PHE A 271 -19.10 -22.10 -2.49
CA PHE A 271 -18.26 -21.10 -1.82
C PHE A 271 -18.83 -19.69 -1.98
N ILE A 272 -19.10 -19.26 -3.22
CA ILE A 272 -19.64 -17.92 -3.50
C ILE A 272 -20.98 -17.72 -2.79
N THR A 273 -21.85 -18.73 -2.77
CA THR A 273 -23.15 -18.65 -2.11
C THR A 273 -22.98 -18.45 -0.61
N LYS A 274 -22.18 -19.29 0.06
CA LYS A 274 -21.90 -19.23 1.50
C LYS A 274 -21.19 -17.94 1.89
N PHE A 275 -20.19 -17.55 1.11
CA PHE A 275 -19.46 -16.31 1.33
C PHE A 275 -20.37 -15.08 1.15
N THR A 276 -21.25 -15.09 0.15
CA THR A 276 -22.24 -14.02 -0.03
C THR A 276 -23.22 -13.94 1.14
N VAL A 277 -23.71 -15.08 1.65
CA VAL A 277 -24.56 -15.11 2.84
C VAL A 277 -23.83 -14.58 4.07
N LEU A 278 -22.56 -14.97 4.27
CA LEU A 278 -21.71 -14.46 5.33
C LEU A 278 -21.60 -12.94 5.24
N VAL A 279 -21.21 -12.41 4.07
CA VAL A 279 -21.05 -10.97 3.86
C VAL A 279 -22.40 -10.25 4.06
N LYS A 280 -23.53 -10.79 3.56
CA LYS A 280 -24.89 -10.28 3.83
C LYS A 280 -25.20 -10.16 5.32
N SER A 281 -24.89 -11.20 6.09
CA SER A 281 -25.11 -11.21 7.54
C SER A 281 -24.24 -10.20 8.29
N ARG A 282 -23.11 -9.81 7.70
CA ARG A 282 -22.19 -8.83 8.26
C ARG A 282 -22.54 -7.39 7.88
N PHE A 283 -23.25 -7.13 6.77
CA PHE A 283 -23.76 -5.78 6.44
C PHE A 283 -24.74 -5.20 7.47
N SER A 284 -25.45 -6.05 8.22
CA SER A 284 -26.34 -5.59 9.29
C SER A 284 -25.61 -5.27 10.61
N LEU A 285 -24.34 -5.69 10.73
CA LEU A 285 -23.54 -5.60 11.95
C LEU A 285 -22.32 -4.70 11.82
N TYR A 286 -21.77 -4.53 10.61
CA TYR A 286 -20.60 -3.73 10.33
C TYR A 286 -20.92 -2.57 9.40
N ASN A 287 -20.21 -1.45 9.58
CA ASN A 287 -20.28 -0.36 8.63
C ASN A 287 -19.73 -0.87 7.28
N PRO A 288 -20.40 -0.60 6.15
CA PRO A 288 -19.92 -1.01 4.84
C PRO A 288 -18.45 -0.70 4.52
N PHE A 289 -17.85 0.35 5.10
CA PHE A 289 -16.40 0.61 5.00
C PHE A 289 -15.53 -0.54 5.55
N GLN A 290 -15.95 -1.19 6.63
CA GLN A 290 -15.25 -2.34 7.22
C GLN A 290 -15.28 -3.55 6.30
N ILE A 291 -16.41 -3.77 5.63
CA ILE A 291 -16.56 -4.86 4.66
C ILE A 291 -15.67 -4.60 3.44
N PHE A 292 -15.54 -3.35 2.99
CA PHE A 292 -14.63 -2.99 1.91
C PHE A 292 -13.15 -3.09 2.30
N ASP A 293 -12.75 -2.69 3.50
CA ASP A 293 -11.38 -2.85 4.01
C ASP A 293 -11.03 -4.33 4.20
N GLU A 294 -11.96 -5.12 4.73
CA GLU A 294 -11.83 -6.57 4.86
C GLU A 294 -11.70 -7.22 3.48
N ILE A 295 -12.56 -6.87 2.51
CA ILE A 295 -12.46 -7.32 1.10
C ILE A 295 -11.14 -6.86 0.45
N HIS A 296 -10.67 -5.65 0.73
CA HIS A 296 -9.40 -5.13 0.23
C HIS A 296 -8.22 -5.96 0.75
N SER A 297 -8.26 -6.42 2.00
CA SER A 297 -7.18 -7.25 2.56
C SER A 297 -7.02 -8.61 1.84
N LEU A 298 -8.02 -9.00 1.03
CA LEU A 298 -8.07 -10.28 0.33
C LEU A 298 -7.56 -10.23 -1.11
N VAL A 299 -7.11 -9.06 -1.59
CA VAL A 299 -6.77 -8.82 -3.00
C VAL A 299 -5.51 -9.59 -3.38
N THR A 300 -5.73 -10.86 -3.74
CA THR A 300 -4.92 -11.72 -4.59
C THR A 300 -5.71 -11.94 -5.89
N THR A 301 -5.05 -12.14 -7.02
CA THR A 301 -5.65 -12.20 -8.37
C THR A 301 -6.84 -13.18 -8.46
N ASN A 302 -6.80 -14.31 -7.76
CA ASN A 302 -7.87 -15.33 -7.77
C ASN A 302 -9.12 -14.93 -6.98
N PHE A 303 -8.98 -14.12 -5.92
CA PHE A 303 -10.10 -13.70 -5.08
C PHE A 303 -10.95 -12.58 -5.72
N MET A 304 -10.48 -12.01 -6.83
CA MET A 304 -11.14 -10.92 -7.56
C MET A 304 -12.50 -11.34 -8.16
N PHE A 305 -12.61 -12.58 -8.65
CA PHE A 305 -13.88 -13.13 -9.15
C PHE A 305 -14.96 -13.22 -8.06
N VAL A 306 -14.56 -13.57 -6.84
CA VAL A 306 -15.45 -13.67 -5.68
C VAL A 306 -15.96 -12.28 -5.28
N ILE A 307 -15.08 -11.27 -5.26
CA ILE A 307 -15.43 -9.88 -4.98
C ILE A 307 -16.45 -9.37 -6.01
N ARG A 308 -16.25 -9.63 -7.30
CA ARG A 308 -17.20 -9.29 -8.37
C ARG A 308 -18.58 -9.90 -8.13
N ASN A 309 -18.65 -11.18 -7.76
CA ASN A 309 -19.91 -11.87 -7.51
C ASN A 309 -20.63 -11.34 -6.27
N ILE A 310 -19.91 -11.08 -5.17
CA ILE A 310 -20.45 -10.44 -3.97
C ILE A 310 -21.05 -9.09 -4.33
N ILE A 311 -20.28 -8.24 -5.01
CA ILE A 311 -20.70 -6.89 -5.33
C ILE A 311 -21.96 -6.90 -6.19
N SER A 312 -21.97 -7.70 -7.26
CA SER A 312 -23.15 -7.83 -8.14
C SER A 312 -24.39 -8.41 -7.44
N THR A 313 -24.22 -9.27 -6.43
CA THR A 313 -25.32 -9.93 -5.69
C THR A 313 -25.86 -9.07 -4.53
N LEU A 314 -25.02 -8.23 -3.93
CA LEU A 314 -25.35 -7.39 -2.78
C LEU A 314 -25.76 -5.97 -3.18
N PHE A 315 -25.22 -5.49 -4.28
CA PHE A 315 -25.34 -4.10 -4.71
C PHE A 315 -25.91 -4.05 -6.12
N SER A 316 -27.21 -4.30 -6.22
CA SER A 316 -27.95 -4.02 -7.46
C SER A 316 -27.87 -2.52 -7.79
N ARG A 317 -28.12 -2.19 -9.07
CA ARG A 317 -28.08 -0.82 -9.65
C ARG A 317 -28.88 0.25 -8.88
N GLU A 318 -29.69 -0.14 -7.91
CA GLU A 318 -30.58 0.74 -7.14
C GLU A 318 -29.98 1.21 -5.80
N ASN A 319 -28.82 0.67 -5.36
CA ASN A 319 -28.25 1.00 -4.05
C ASN A 319 -27.28 2.19 -4.11
N GLU A 320 -27.81 3.40 -3.87
CA GLU A 320 -27.05 4.67 -3.82
C GLU A 320 -25.88 4.64 -2.82
N LEU A 321 -26.03 3.93 -1.70
CA LEU A 321 -25.01 3.84 -0.66
C LEU A 321 -23.73 3.16 -1.20
N CYS A 322 -23.86 2.13 -2.05
CA CYS A 322 -22.72 1.44 -2.64
C CYS A 322 -21.88 2.36 -3.54
N SER A 323 -22.55 3.14 -4.39
CA SER A 323 -21.91 4.14 -5.26
C SER A 323 -21.05 5.12 -4.46
N ILE A 324 -21.51 5.52 -3.29
CA ILE A 324 -20.83 6.46 -2.39
C ILE A 324 -19.62 5.80 -1.72
N LEU A 325 -19.83 4.60 -1.19
CA LEU A 325 -18.80 3.85 -0.49
C LEU A 325 -17.64 3.50 -1.40
N LEU A 326 -17.92 3.02 -2.61
CA LEU A 326 -16.90 2.70 -3.60
C LEU A 326 -16.09 3.94 -4.00
N ALA A 327 -16.76 5.08 -4.22
CA ALA A 327 -16.08 6.32 -4.56
C ALA A 327 -15.15 6.82 -3.43
N ASN A 328 -15.55 6.60 -2.17
CA ASN A 328 -14.73 6.93 -1.00
C ASN A 328 -13.59 5.93 -0.78
N TYR A 329 -13.84 4.64 -1.00
CA TYR A 329 -12.83 3.60 -0.94
C TYR A 329 -11.71 3.82 -1.96
N ILE A 330 -12.06 4.09 -3.22
CA ILE A 330 -11.06 4.44 -4.25
C ILE A 330 -10.29 5.70 -3.84
N HIS A 331 -10.97 6.68 -3.25
CA HIS A 331 -10.31 7.88 -2.76
C HIS A 331 -9.28 7.62 -1.68
N VAL A 332 -9.64 6.87 -0.63
CA VAL A 332 -8.71 6.49 0.44
C VAL A 332 -7.55 5.68 -0.13
N THR A 333 -7.86 4.71 -1.01
CA THR A 333 -6.85 3.88 -1.68
C THR A 333 -5.85 4.74 -2.43
N PHE A 334 -6.31 5.70 -3.24
CA PHE A 334 -5.42 6.57 -4.03
C PHE A 334 -4.62 7.53 -3.13
N MET A 335 -5.18 7.96 -2.00
CA MET A 335 -4.49 8.82 -1.03
C MET A 335 -3.41 8.08 -0.21
N SER A 336 -3.52 6.76 -0.04
CA SER A 336 -2.66 5.97 0.85
C SER A 336 -1.50 5.24 0.14
N LEU A 337 -1.40 5.37 -1.19
CA LEU A 337 -0.40 4.66 -1.98
C LEU A 337 1.02 5.10 -1.67
N LYS A 338 1.86 4.12 -1.31
CA LYS A 338 3.34 4.22 -1.39
C LYS A 338 3.88 3.72 -2.74
N HIS A 339 3.08 2.96 -3.50
CA HIS A 339 3.43 2.35 -4.78
C HIS A 339 2.32 2.55 -5.82
N PRO A 340 2.62 2.51 -7.14
CA PRO A 340 1.62 2.63 -8.19
C PRO A 340 0.57 1.52 -8.12
N ILE A 341 -0.70 1.84 -8.40
CA ILE A 341 -1.76 0.82 -8.55
C ILE A 341 -1.61 0.15 -9.92
N ASP A 342 -1.72 -1.18 -9.96
CA ASP A 342 -1.73 -1.97 -11.20
C ASP A 342 -3.01 -1.75 -12.03
N ASP A 343 -2.94 -1.96 -13.36
CA ASP A 343 -4.08 -1.73 -14.24
C ASP A 343 -5.23 -2.73 -13.98
N GLU A 344 -4.94 -3.98 -13.59
CA GLU A 344 -5.96 -5.00 -13.31
C GLU A 344 -6.94 -4.55 -12.22
N ARG A 345 -6.41 -3.90 -11.18
CA ARG A 345 -7.18 -3.33 -10.08
C ARG A 345 -7.97 -2.11 -10.50
N LEU A 346 -7.45 -1.27 -11.39
CA LEU A 346 -8.20 -0.16 -11.98
C LEU A 346 -9.34 -0.66 -12.88
N PHE A 347 -9.12 -1.73 -13.67
CA PHE A 347 -10.17 -2.39 -14.45
C PHE A 347 -11.26 -2.95 -13.55
N LEU A 348 -10.93 -3.54 -12.40
CA LEU A 348 -11.94 -3.96 -11.43
C LEU A 348 -12.79 -2.78 -10.92
N PHE A 349 -12.15 -1.67 -10.56
CA PHE A 349 -12.88 -0.48 -10.12
C PHE A 349 -13.82 0.05 -11.22
N ASP A 350 -13.42 -0.04 -12.49
CA ASP A 350 -14.29 0.32 -13.61
C ASP A 350 -15.45 -0.66 -13.76
N GLU A 351 -15.21 -1.98 -13.73
CA GLU A 351 -16.27 -2.99 -13.81
C GLU A 351 -17.32 -2.79 -12.70
N ILE A 352 -16.87 -2.52 -11.47
CA ILE A 352 -17.78 -2.20 -10.36
C ILE A 352 -18.50 -0.87 -10.63
N CYS A 353 -17.79 0.15 -11.11
CA CYS A 353 -18.38 1.43 -11.51
C CYS A 353 -19.47 1.26 -12.57
N GLN A 354 -19.29 0.38 -13.56
CA GLN A 354 -20.30 0.12 -14.60
C GLN A 354 -21.60 -0.48 -14.04
N GLN A 355 -21.54 -1.12 -12.88
CA GLN A 355 -22.70 -1.63 -12.15
C GLN A 355 -23.36 -0.57 -11.26
N SER A 356 -22.64 0.50 -10.93
CA SER A 356 -23.14 1.61 -10.10
C SER A 356 -24.00 2.61 -10.89
N ASN A 357 -24.89 3.33 -10.20
CA ASN A 357 -25.66 4.41 -10.80
C ASN A 357 -24.81 5.71 -10.96
N GLY A 358 -25.36 6.74 -11.60
CA GLY A 358 -24.63 8.00 -11.87
C GLY A 358 -24.06 8.72 -10.63
N LEU A 359 -24.46 8.32 -9.41
CA LEU A 359 -23.94 8.87 -8.16
C LEU A 359 -22.47 8.51 -7.92
N PHE A 360 -22.01 7.32 -8.32
CA PHE A 360 -20.60 6.95 -8.12
C PHE A 360 -19.69 7.94 -8.83
N ILE A 361 -19.99 8.22 -10.11
CA ILE A 361 -19.23 9.18 -10.93
C ILE A 361 -19.20 10.54 -10.25
N ARG A 362 -20.36 10.99 -9.73
CA ARG A 362 -20.47 12.27 -9.05
C ARG A 362 -19.58 12.34 -7.79
N TYR A 363 -19.62 11.33 -6.94
CA TYR A 363 -18.80 11.27 -5.72
C TYR A 363 -17.31 11.04 -6.02
N HIS A 364 -17.00 10.23 -7.03
CA HIS A 364 -15.63 10.00 -7.45
C HIS A 364 -15.02 11.29 -8.02
N CYS A 365 -15.74 12.02 -8.89
CA CYS A 365 -15.32 13.34 -9.36
C CYS A 365 -15.13 14.34 -8.21
N HIS A 366 -15.99 14.30 -7.19
CA HIS A 366 -15.79 15.13 -5.99
C HIS A 366 -14.50 14.79 -5.24
N ASN A 367 -14.23 13.50 -5.05
CA ASN A 367 -13.01 13.03 -4.41
C ASN A 367 -11.75 13.24 -5.27
N LEU A 368 -11.89 13.23 -6.60
CA LEU A 368 -10.86 13.59 -7.57
C LEU A 368 -10.45 15.06 -7.39
N LEU A 369 -11.42 15.97 -7.30
CA LEU A 369 -11.16 17.40 -7.06
C LEU A 369 -10.41 17.63 -5.74
N LYS A 370 -10.73 16.88 -4.68
CA LYS A 370 -9.97 16.91 -3.41
C LYS A 370 -8.51 16.49 -3.58
N ARG A 371 -8.26 15.39 -4.30
CA ARG A 371 -6.90 14.92 -4.59
C ARG A 371 -6.13 15.94 -5.43
N LEU A 372 -6.79 16.53 -6.43
CA LEU A 372 -6.22 17.57 -7.27
C LEU A 372 -5.86 18.86 -6.50
N LEU A 373 -6.60 19.21 -5.45
CA LEU A 373 -6.20 20.31 -4.55
C LEU A 373 -4.92 20.00 -3.78
N LEU A 374 -4.59 18.71 -3.60
CA LEU A 374 -3.42 18.21 -2.88
C LEU A 374 -2.30 17.70 -3.81
N TYR A 375 -2.36 18.02 -5.11
CA TYR A 375 -1.48 17.44 -6.13
C TYR A 375 0.02 17.63 -5.89
N LYS A 376 0.42 18.69 -5.17
CA LYS A 376 1.84 18.91 -4.82
C LYS A 376 2.40 17.87 -3.85
N SER A 377 1.52 17.15 -3.17
CA SER A 377 1.86 16.11 -2.19
C SER A 377 1.48 14.70 -2.64
N LEU A 378 0.87 14.53 -3.81
CA LEU A 378 0.29 13.26 -4.27
C LEU A 378 0.60 13.01 -5.75
N THR A 379 0.94 11.77 -6.09
CA THR A 379 1.08 11.31 -7.46
C THR A 379 -0.28 11.05 -8.10
N PHE A 380 -0.52 11.58 -9.31
CA PHE A 380 -1.81 11.55 -9.99
C PHE A 380 -1.94 10.48 -11.10
N ASP A 381 -0.91 9.62 -11.27
CA ASP A 381 -0.87 8.59 -12.33
C ASP A 381 -2.10 7.67 -12.31
N ALA A 382 -2.48 7.19 -11.13
CA ALA A 382 -3.62 6.30 -10.95
C ALA A 382 -4.96 6.96 -11.34
N ASP A 383 -5.13 8.25 -11.06
CA ASP A 383 -6.34 9.00 -11.42
C ASP A 383 -6.50 9.16 -12.94
N GLU A 384 -5.40 9.40 -13.65
CA GLU A 384 -5.41 9.52 -15.11
C GLU A 384 -5.65 8.18 -15.80
N ARG A 385 -4.93 7.13 -15.37
CA ARG A 385 -5.15 5.76 -15.88
C ARG A 385 -6.58 5.30 -15.62
N PHE A 386 -7.10 5.54 -14.41
CA PHE A 386 -8.48 5.19 -14.07
C PHE A 386 -9.50 5.95 -14.92
N ALA A 387 -9.33 7.26 -15.12
CA ALA A 387 -10.23 8.04 -15.97
C ALA A 387 -10.23 7.54 -17.43
N ASN A 388 -9.08 7.12 -17.94
CA ASN A 388 -8.94 6.52 -19.27
C ASN A 388 -9.62 5.16 -19.38
N ILE A 389 -9.44 4.30 -18.38
CA ILE A 389 -10.08 2.97 -18.30
C ILE A 389 -11.60 3.12 -18.26
N CYS A 390 -12.12 3.99 -17.40
CA CYS A 390 -13.57 4.21 -17.27
C CYS A 390 -14.21 4.89 -18.49
N LYS A 391 -13.42 5.52 -19.37
CA LYS A 391 -13.88 6.29 -20.54
C LYS A 391 -14.94 7.36 -20.19
N ARG A 392 -14.89 7.90 -18.96
CA ARG A 392 -15.87 8.87 -18.46
C ARG A 392 -15.41 10.29 -18.78
N LYS A 393 -16.01 10.88 -19.83
CA LYS A 393 -15.71 12.25 -20.31
C LYS A 393 -15.56 13.28 -19.20
N HIS A 394 -16.45 13.27 -18.20
CA HIS A 394 -16.41 14.28 -17.13
C HIS A 394 -15.14 14.21 -16.26
N MET A 395 -14.65 13.01 -15.91
CA MET A 395 -13.39 12.86 -15.16
C MET A 395 -12.21 13.32 -15.99
N THR A 396 -12.13 12.87 -17.24
CA THR A 396 -11.07 13.27 -18.18
C THR A 396 -11.06 14.79 -18.39
N THR A 397 -12.24 15.44 -18.46
CA THR A 397 -12.34 16.90 -18.56
C THR A 397 -11.78 17.61 -17.32
N ILE A 398 -12.10 17.13 -16.10
CA ILE A 398 -11.55 17.70 -14.86
C ILE A 398 -10.02 17.62 -14.86
N ILE A 399 -9.47 16.45 -15.23
CA ILE A 399 -8.02 16.21 -15.26
C ILE A 399 -7.33 17.11 -16.29
N ASN A 400 -7.88 17.19 -17.50
CA ASN A 400 -7.30 17.99 -18.57
C ASN A 400 -7.39 19.48 -18.29
N ASP A 401 -8.51 19.97 -17.72
CA ASP A 401 -8.66 21.35 -17.27
C ASP A 401 -7.61 21.68 -16.21
N PHE A 402 -7.47 20.81 -15.20
CA PHE A 402 -6.46 20.97 -14.17
C PHE A 402 -5.04 21.04 -14.76
N LYS A 403 -4.64 20.07 -15.60
CA LYS A 403 -3.31 20.06 -16.23
C LYS A 403 -3.03 21.34 -17.02
N LYS A 404 -3.99 21.77 -17.84
CA LYS A 404 -3.89 23.00 -18.63
C LYS A 404 -3.75 24.23 -17.72
N ASN A 405 -4.57 24.33 -16.68
CA ASN A 405 -4.54 25.47 -15.77
C ASN A 405 -3.27 25.50 -14.91
N GLN A 406 -2.71 24.35 -14.53
CA GLN A 406 -1.41 24.30 -13.87
C GLN A 406 -0.26 24.74 -14.78
N GLN A 407 -0.29 24.39 -16.07
CA GLN A 407 0.68 24.91 -17.04
C GLN A 407 0.60 26.44 -17.17
N ILE A 408 -0.61 27.01 -17.17
CA ILE A 408 -0.79 28.47 -17.15
C ILE A 408 -0.17 29.06 -15.89
N ILE A 409 -0.46 28.49 -14.71
CA ILE A 409 0.10 28.97 -13.44
C ILE A 409 1.63 28.85 -13.39
N GLN A 410 2.22 27.80 -13.96
CA GLN A 410 3.68 27.64 -14.01
C GLN A 410 4.38 28.78 -14.78
N SER A 411 3.69 29.42 -15.72
CA SER A 411 4.21 30.60 -16.43
C SER A 411 4.02 31.91 -15.66
N PHE A 412 3.29 31.91 -14.53
CA PHE A 412 3.22 33.05 -13.63
C PHE A 412 4.49 33.14 -12.78
N ASN A 413 5.21 34.25 -12.89
CA ASN A 413 6.36 34.54 -12.05
C ASN A 413 5.89 34.96 -10.64
N ASN A 414 5.60 33.97 -9.79
CA ASN A 414 5.10 34.18 -8.44
C ASN A 414 6.20 34.75 -7.52
N PRO A 415 6.08 35.99 -7.04
CA PRO A 415 7.09 36.57 -6.16
C PRO A 415 7.04 36.01 -4.72
N SER A 416 6.04 35.19 -4.37
CA SER A 416 5.92 34.58 -3.05
C SER A 416 6.52 33.18 -2.99
N SER A 417 7.30 32.91 -1.94
CA SER A 417 7.72 31.55 -1.58
C SER A 417 6.71 30.80 -0.69
N ILE A 418 5.69 31.49 -0.17
CA ILE A 418 4.75 30.95 0.83
C ILE A 418 3.29 30.88 0.36
N LEU A 419 2.92 31.63 -0.68
CA LEU A 419 1.61 31.60 -1.31
C LEU A 419 1.69 30.87 -2.64
N THR A 420 0.79 29.93 -2.89
CA THR A 420 0.70 29.24 -4.18
C THR A 420 -0.73 29.20 -4.68
N PHE A 421 -0.88 29.21 -6.00
CA PHE A 421 -2.18 29.29 -6.65
C PHE A 421 -2.56 27.96 -7.32
N SER A 422 -3.85 27.68 -7.34
CA SER A 422 -4.46 26.62 -8.13
C SER A 422 -5.69 27.18 -8.83
N LEU A 423 -5.83 26.90 -10.12
CA LEU A 423 -6.89 27.43 -10.97
C LEU A 423 -7.73 26.26 -11.50
N PHE A 424 -9.05 26.41 -11.37
CA PHE A 424 -10.03 25.43 -11.80
C PHE A 424 -11.20 26.13 -12.49
N HIS A 425 -11.86 25.44 -13.40
CA HIS A 425 -13.13 25.91 -13.93
C HIS A 425 -14.20 25.97 -12.82
N TYR A 426 -14.94 27.09 -12.75
CA TYR A 426 -15.96 27.32 -11.72
C TYR A 426 -17.04 26.23 -11.70
N GLU A 427 -17.36 25.66 -12.86
CA GLU A 427 -18.39 24.62 -13.01
C GLU A 427 -18.15 23.35 -12.17
N PHE A 428 -16.91 23.07 -11.78
CA PHE A 428 -16.59 21.92 -10.94
C PHE A 428 -16.94 22.14 -9.47
N PHE A 429 -17.15 23.40 -9.06
CA PHE A 429 -17.33 23.81 -7.67
C PHE A 429 -18.60 24.65 -7.45
N VAL A 430 -19.55 24.66 -8.39
CA VAL A 430 -20.76 25.53 -8.41
C VAL A 430 -21.55 25.50 -7.11
N SER A 431 -21.47 24.42 -6.34
CA SER A 431 -22.20 24.25 -5.07
C SER A 431 -21.36 24.50 -3.81
N SER A 432 -20.14 25.04 -3.95
CA SER A 432 -19.36 25.52 -2.80
C SER A 432 -19.86 26.90 -2.37
N PRO A 433 -20.07 27.14 -1.06
CA PRO A 433 -20.48 28.46 -0.59
C PRO A 433 -19.45 29.52 -0.97
N GLU A 434 -19.93 30.66 -1.49
CA GLU A 434 -19.07 31.80 -1.77
C GLU A 434 -18.55 32.39 -0.47
N THR A 435 -17.24 32.62 -0.41
CA THR A 435 -16.58 33.23 0.74
C THR A 435 -16.21 34.67 0.45
N THR A 436 -16.59 35.58 1.36
CA THR A 436 -16.29 37.02 1.28
C THR A 436 -15.02 37.44 2.03
N LEU A 437 -14.12 36.49 2.31
CA LEU A 437 -12.93 36.76 3.11
C LEU A 437 -11.94 37.70 2.42
N PHE A 438 -11.28 38.52 3.21
CA PHE A 438 -10.15 39.32 2.76
C PHE A 438 -8.85 38.53 2.85
N PHE A 439 -7.99 38.69 1.84
CA PHE A 439 -6.60 38.25 1.97
C PHE A 439 -5.89 39.10 3.02
N PRO A 440 -4.93 38.52 3.77
CA PRO A 440 -3.96 39.31 4.51
C PRO A 440 -3.33 40.40 3.62
N LYS A 441 -3.18 41.62 4.15
CA LYS A 441 -2.70 42.79 3.38
C LYS A 441 -1.35 42.53 2.70
N GLU A 442 -0.53 41.69 3.31
CA GLU A 442 0.77 41.28 2.82
C GLU A 442 0.69 40.50 1.50
N PHE A 443 -0.44 39.82 1.23
CA PHE A 443 -0.68 39.07 0.01
C PHE A 443 -1.44 39.84 -1.06
N GLU A 444 -2.08 40.98 -0.74
CA GLU A 444 -2.86 41.78 -1.70
C GLU A 444 -2.11 42.11 -3.00
N PRO A 445 -0.84 42.56 -3.00
CA PRO A 445 -0.13 42.89 -4.25
C PRO A 445 0.05 41.67 -5.15
N ILE A 446 0.30 40.51 -4.55
CA ILE A 446 0.56 39.25 -5.26
C ILE A 446 -0.74 38.70 -5.85
N VAL A 447 -1.83 38.76 -5.07
CA VAL A 447 -3.18 38.38 -5.51
C VAL A 447 -3.61 39.25 -6.69
N GLN A 448 -3.46 40.58 -6.60
CA GLN A 448 -3.82 41.49 -7.70
C GLN A 448 -2.96 41.25 -8.95
N SER A 449 -1.67 40.93 -8.78
CA SER A 449 -0.79 40.58 -9.89
C SER A 449 -1.23 39.28 -10.56
N PHE A 450 -1.61 38.26 -9.78
CA PHE A 450 -2.13 37.00 -10.30
C PHE A 450 -3.47 37.16 -11.01
N GLU A 451 -4.39 37.96 -10.45
CA GLU A 451 -5.66 38.27 -11.12
C GLU A 451 -5.42 38.93 -12.48
N LYS A 452 -4.59 39.96 -12.55
CA LYS A 452 -4.23 40.62 -13.83
C LYS A 452 -3.61 39.65 -14.83
N PHE A 453 -2.82 38.69 -14.35
CA PHE A 453 -2.20 37.67 -15.18
C PHE A 453 -3.23 36.68 -15.78
N ILE A 454 -4.24 36.27 -15.00
CA ILE A 454 -5.27 35.32 -15.45
C ILE A 454 -6.43 35.99 -16.20
N LEU A 455 -6.68 37.28 -15.97
CA LEU A 455 -7.78 38.04 -16.56
C LEU A 455 -7.58 38.24 -18.08
N THR A 456 -8.20 37.37 -18.87
CA THR A 456 -8.45 37.56 -20.30
C THR A 456 -9.87 38.08 -20.55
N PRO A 457 -10.15 38.77 -21.67
CA PRO A 457 -11.50 39.24 -21.99
C PRO A 457 -12.55 38.12 -21.86
N GLY A 458 -13.60 38.36 -21.08
CA GLY A 458 -14.71 37.42 -20.86
C GLY A 458 -14.53 36.40 -19.72
N LYS A 459 -13.43 36.43 -18.97
CA LYS A 459 -13.24 35.59 -17.78
C LYS A 459 -13.24 36.43 -16.49
N SER A 460 -13.82 35.87 -15.42
CA SER A 460 -13.71 36.41 -14.06
C SER A 460 -13.09 35.37 -13.13
N THR A 461 -12.35 35.84 -12.13
CA THR A 461 -11.76 35.01 -11.08
C THR A 461 -12.64 35.09 -9.84
N LYS A 462 -12.81 33.94 -9.16
CA LYS A 462 -13.45 33.87 -7.83
C LYS A 462 -12.54 33.10 -6.89
N TRP A 463 -12.28 33.68 -5.73
CA TRP A 463 -11.46 33.07 -4.69
C TRP A 463 -12.33 32.20 -3.78
N ASN A 464 -11.90 30.96 -3.56
CA ASN A 464 -12.59 30.04 -2.65
C ASN A 464 -11.68 29.69 -1.47
N PHE A 465 -11.90 30.36 -0.35
CA PHE A 465 -11.09 30.20 0.86
C PHE A 465 -11.39 28.88 1.59
N HIS A 466 -12.58 28.30 1.42
CA HIS A 466 -12.89 26.97 1.93
C HIS A 466 -12.11 25.87 1.22
N LEU A 467 -11.59 26.14 0.01
CA LEU A 467 -10.75 25.20 -0.73
C LEU A 467 -9.25 25.44 -0.56
N SER A 468 -8.87 26.47 0.21
CA SER A 468 -7.49 26.88 0.39
C SER A 468 -6.91 26.24 1.64
N GLN A 469 -5.73 25.61 1.52
CA GLN A 469 -5.01 25.01 2.64
C GLN A 469 -3.94 25.96 3.16
N VAL A 470 -3.85 26.10 4.48
CA VAL A 470 -2.87 26.95 5.15
C VAL A 470 -2.13 26.12 6.20
N THR A 471 -0.82 26.34 6.28
CA THR A 471 0.03 25.83 7.37
C THR A 471 0.54 27.03 8.16
N LEU A 472 0.09 27.16 9.40
CA LEU A 472 0.55 28.18 10.34
C LEU A 472 1.64 27.60 11.24
N LYS A 473 2.68 28.39 11.47
CA LYS A 473 3.68 28.11 12.50
C LYS A 473 3.25 28.80 13.78
N ALA A 474 3.02 28.03 14.84
CA ALA A 474 2.73 28.57 16.17
C ALA A 474 4.04 29.01 16.84
N ILE A 475 4.02 30.21 17.42
CA ILE A 475 5.15 30.78 18.15
C ILE A 475 4.64 31.13 19.55
N ASN A 476 5.38 30.75 20.59
CA ASN A 476 5.03 30.99 21.99
C ASN A 476 3.72 30.31 22.45
N ILE A 477 3.35 29.18 21.84
CA ILE A 477 2.27 28.30 22.31
C ILE A 477 2.92 27.01 22.81
N ILE A 478 2.64 26.63 24.06
CA ILE A 478 3.29 25.47 24.68
C ILE A 478 2.86 24.20 23.94
N ASP A 479 3.84 23.35 23.62
CA ASP A 479 3.67 22.04 22.97
C ASP A 479 3.03 22.03 21.56
N LEU A 480 2.83 23.20 20.93
CA LEU A 480 2.29 23.32 19.57
C LEU A 480 3.26 24.07 18.63
N ASN A 481 3.68 23.42 17.55
CA ASN A 481 4.56 24.02 16.55
C ASN A 481 3.84 24.39 15.25
N ILE A 482 2.87 23.58 14.82
CA ILE A 482 2.25 23.69 13.50
C ILE A 482 0.73 23.49 13.59
N VAL A 483 -0.02 24.35 12.90
CA VAL A 483 -1.46 24.18 12.66
C VAL A 483 -1.72 24.12 11.15
N LYS A 484 -2.26 23.00 10.65
CA LYS A 484 -2.75 22.89 9.27
C LYS A 484 -4.26 23.03 9.27
N CYS A 485 -4.80 23.95 8.48
CA CYS A 485 -6.23 24.24 8.44
C CYS A 485 -6.66 24.83 7.09
N ASP A 486 -7.95 25.12 6.93
CA ASP A 486 -8.44 25.92 5.81
C ASP A 486 -8.13 27.42 6.02
N ALA A 487 -8.18 28.21 4.95
CA ALA A 487 -7.86 29.62 5.02
C ALA A 487 -8.83 30.44 5.89
N VAL A 488 -10.07 29.98 6.06
CA VAL A 488 -11.06 30.65 6.92
C VAL A 488 -10.61 30.57 8.39
N VAL A 489 -10.25 29.36 8.83
CA VAL A 489 -9.73 29.11 10.17
C VAL A 489 -8.41 29.83 10.38
N ALA A 490 -7.53 29.83 9.39
CA ALA A 490 -6.27 30.56 9.46
C ALA A 490 -6.49 32.07 9.67
N SER A 491 -7.42 32.68 8.92
CA SER A 491 -7.74 34.10 9.07
C SER A 491 -8.29 34.43 10.46
N ILE A 492 -9.12 33.57 11.05
CA ILE A 492 -9.60 33.74 12.44
C ILE A 492 -8.42 33.74 13.42
N LEU A 493 -7.53 32.74 13.33
CA LEU A 493 -6.38 32.62 14.22
C LEU A 493 -5.40 33.81 14.05
N LEU A 494 -5.18 34.26 12.81
CA LEU A 494 -4.33 35.43 12.55
C LEU A 494 -4.95 36.73 13.08
N SER A 495 -6.26 36.93 12.92
CA SER A 495 -6.99 38.08 13.50
C SER A 495 -6.82 38.12 15.02
N LEU A 496 -7.05 36.99 15.70
CA LEU A 496 -6.90 36.89 17.15
C LEU A 496 -5.44 37.08 17.60
N SER A 497 -4.48 36.59 16.81
CA SER A 497 -3.05 36.77 17.10
C SER A 497 -2.61 38.23 16.99
N LYS A 498 -3.21 39.00 16.06
CA LYS A 498 -2.83 40.39 15.78
C LYS A 498 -3.54 41.38 16.70
N ASN A 499 -4.83 41.16 16.94
CA ASN A 499 -5.70 42.09 17.66
C ASN A 499 -5.88 41.72 19.14
N GLY A 500 -5.41 40.54 19.55
CA GLY A 500 -5.62 40.01 20.89
C GLY A 500 -7.05 39.50 21.10
N PRO A 501 -7.55 39.47 22.35
CA PRO A 501 -8.93 39.06 22.63
C PRO A 501 -9.95 39.97 21.94
N SER A 502 -10.78 39.40 21.06
CA SER A 502 -11.72 40.13 20.21
C SER A 502 -13.14 39.58 20.30
N THR A 503 -14.14 40.45 20.14
CA THR A 503 -15.54 40.03 20.04
C THR A 503 -15.81 39.36 18.68
N GLN A 504 -16.92 38.64 18.56
CA GLN A 504 -17.35 38.05 17.29
C GLN A 504 -17.48 39.09 16.17
N GLU A 505 -18.07 40.25 16.48
CA GLU A 505 -18.28 41.35 15.53
C GLU A 505 -16.96 41.97 15.06
N GLU A 506 -15.99 42.12 15.96
CA GLU A 506 -14.64 42.61 15.64
C GLU A 506 -13.94 41.67 14.65
N ILE A 507 -14.01 40.36 14.90
CA ILE A 507 -13.43 39.33 14.01
C ILE A 507 -14.13 39.35 12.65
N MET A 508 -15.48 39.35 12.63
CA MET A 508 -16.26 39.40 11.38
C MET A 508 -15.86 40.58 10.49
N LYS A 509 -15.65 41.75 11.11
CA LYS A 509 -15.26 42.96 10.40
C LYS A 509 -13.81 42.90 9.90
N ASP A 510 -12.89 42.30 10.67
CA ASP A 510 -11.48 42.19 10.29
C ASP A 510 -11.28 41.24 9.10
N ILE A 511 -11.95 40.08 9.10
CA ILE A 511 -11.71 39.04 8.09
C ILE A 511 -12.77 39.00 6.97
N GLY A 512 -13.93 39.63 7.15
CA GLY A 512 -14.99 39.67 6.13
C GLY A 512 -15.83 38.39 6.05
N ILE A 513 -16.16 37.76 7.18
CA ILE A 513 -16.92 36.49 7.23
C ILE A 513 -18.35 36.69 7.77
N THR A 514 -19.28 35.82 7.37
CA THR A 514 -20.64 35.78 7.93
C THR A 514 -20.67 35.19 9.35
N ALA A 515 -21.68 35.54 10.13
CA ALA A 515 -21.83 35.05 11.50
C ALA A 515 -22.04 33.52 11.56
N ASN A 516 -22.76 32.95 10.59
CA ASN A 516 -23.05 31.52 10.54
C ASN A 516 -21.78 30.70 10.29
N ASP A 517 -20.97 31.08 9.30
CA ASP A 517 -19.72 30.39 9.00
C ASP A 517 -18.73 30.54 10.15
N LEU A 518 -18.69 31.72 10.78
CA LEU A 518 -17.81 31.97 11.93
C LEU A 518 -18.16 31.11 13.15
N ASN A 519 -19.44 30.97 13.47
CA ASN A 519 -19.90 30.15 14.60
C ASN A 519 -19.52 28.68 14.41
N GLU A 520 -19.73 28.12 13.22
CA GLU A 520 -19.31 26.74 12.93
C GLU A 520 -17.80 26.54 13.10
N LYS A 521 -17.00 27.51 12.63
CA LYS A 521 -15.54 27.44 12.78
C LYS A 521 -15.08 27.65 14.22
N PHE A 522 -15.76 28.47 15.02
CA PHE A 522 -15.48 28.60 16.45
C PHE A 522 -15.72 27.30 17.19
N GLU A 523 -16.81 26.58 16.92
CA GLU A 523 -17.05 25.28 17.54
C GLU A 523 -15.95 24.28 17.18
N SER A 524 -15.48 24.28 15.92
CA SER A 524 -14.33 23.47 15.52
C SER A 524 -13.05 23.87 16.28
N LEU A 525 -12.74 25.16 16.37
CA LEU A 525 -11.55 25.68 17.05
C LEU A 525 -11.56 25.43 18.56
N LYS A 526 -12.73 25.53 19.22
CA LYS A 526 -12.91 25.15 20.64
C LYS A 526 -12.67 23.66 20.86
N ALA A 527 -13.16 22.81 19.96
CA ALA A 527 -12.92 21.36 20.03
C ALA A 527 -11.44 20.97 19.89
N PHE A 528 -10.62 21.82 19.25
CA PHE A 528 -9.16 21.69 19.21
C PHE A 528 -8.44 22.45 20.33
N SER A 529 -9.19 23.07 21.25
CA SER A 529 -8.67 23.91 22.33
C SER A 529 -7.73 25.02 21.85
N LEU A 530 -7.92 25.50 20.61
CA LEU A 530 -7.08 26.55 20.00
C LEU A 530 -7.54 27.97 20.37
N ILE A 531 -8.81 28.11 20.74
CA ILE A 531 -9.38 29.38 21.19
C ILE A 531 -10.11 29.19 22.52
N GLU A 532 -10.14 30.24 23.31
CA GLU A 532 -10.93 30.36 24.53
C GLU A 532 -11.97 31.46 24.38
N TYR A 533 -13.07 31.37 25.12
CA TYR A 533 -14.10 32.39 25.17
C TYR A 533 -14.25 32.89 26.60
N ASN A 534 -13.77 34.10 26.87
CA ASN A 534 -13.78 34.76 28.17
C ASN A 534 -14.31 36.18 28.04
N GLN A 535 -15.20 36.60 28.95
CA GLN A 535 -15.73 37.98 29.00
C GLN A 535 -16.26 38.50 27.65
N ASN A 536 -17.02 37.67 26.93
CA ASN A 536 -17.57 37.97 25.59
C ASN A 536 -16.53 38.19 24.48
N LYS A 537 -15.30 37.72 24.69
CA LYS A 537 -14.22 37.81 23.72
C LYS A 537 -13.60 36.44 23.49
N TYR A 538 -13.19 36.22 22.25
CA TYR A 538 -12.40 35.06 21.85
C TYR A 538 -10.93 35.41 21.90
N SER A 539 -10.08 34.50 22.37
CA SER A 539 -8.62 34.65 22.41
C SER A 539 -7.94 33.34 22.04
N ILE A 540 -6.68 33.40 21.57
CA ILE A 540 -5.87 32.18 21.36
C ILE A 540 -5.55 31.56 22.71
N ASN A 541 -5.76 30.25 22.82
CA ASN A 541 -5.30 29.48 23.99
C ASN A 541 -3.78 29.31 23.92
N GLN A 542 -3.07 29.78 24.94
CA GLN A 542 -1.59 29.66 25.01
C GLN A 542 -1.12 28.28 25.50
N THR A 543 -2.03 27.54 26.15
CA THR A 543 -1.80 26.18 26.67
C THR A 543 -2.88 25.24 26.13
N PRO A 544 -2.92 24.99 24.81
CA PRO A 544 -3.83 23.99 24.26
C PRO A 544 -3.53 22.65 24.92
N THR A 545 -4.55 21.93 25.36
CA THR A 545 -4.45 20.62 26.03
C THR A 545 -3.98 19.49 25.08
N SER A 546 -3.46 19.83 23.90
CA SER A 546 -3.07 18.88 22.88
C SER A 546 -1.65 18.33 23.09
N ILE A 547 -1.53 17.01 23.22
CA ILE A 547 -0.25 16.26 23.37
C ILE A 547 0.61 16.30 22.07
N ASN A 548 0.11 16.87 20.97
CA ASN A 548 0.74 16.80 19.66
C ASN A 548 1.39 18.13 19.23
N LYS A 549 2.67 18.08 18.84
CA LYS A 549 3.42 19.19 18.21
C LYS A 549 2.76 19.77 16.95
N GLN A 550 1.79 19.06 16.36
CA GLN A 550 1.07 19.47 15.16
C GLN A 550 -0.43 19.18 15.28
N ILE A 551 -1.25 20.17 14.94
CA ILE A 551 -2.71 20.05 14.81
C ILE A 551 -3.09 20.11 13.32
N ASN A 552 -3.86 19.12 12.86
CA ASN A 552 -4.45 19.11 11.52
C ASN A 552 -5.98 19.21 11.64
N ILE A 553 -6.52 20.38 11.30
CA ILE A 553 -7.97 20.59 11.21
C ILE A 553 -8.42 20.02 9.86
N PRO A 554 -9.28 19.00 9.83
CA PRO A 554 -9.63 18.30 8.60
C PRO A 554 -10.33 19.24 7.63
N PHE A 555 -9.80 19.26 6.41
CA PHE A 555 -10.36 19.97 5.28
C PHE A 555 -11.51 19.13 4.69
N ILE A 556 -12.74 19.59 4.92
CA ILE A 556 -13.94 18.96 4.35
C ILE A 556 -14.62 20.01 3.47
N PRO A 557 -14.41 20.00 2.14
CA PRO A 557 -15.15 20.87 1.23
C PRO A 557 -16.65 20.62 1.38
N LYS A 558 -17.40 21.65 1.80
CA LYS A 558 -18.86 21.62 1.73
C LYS A 558 -19.27 21.78 0.29
N ILE A 559 -19.72 20.70 -0.33
CA ILE A 559 -20.36 20.72 -1.65
C ILE A 559 -21.84 20.47 -1.41
N SER A 560 -22.62 21.54 -1.48
CA SER A 560 -24.08 21.50 -1.38
C SER A 560 -24.66 20.60 -2.48
N ASN A 561 -25.82 19.98 -2.23
CA ASN A 561 -26.57 19.05 -3.11
C ASN A 561 -26.28 17.55 -2.92
N VAL A 562 -25.76 17.16 -1.77
CA VAL A 562 -25.69 15.76 -1.40
C VAL A 562 -26.22 15.64 0.02
N ASP A 563 -27.42 15.08 0.20
CA ASP A 563 -27.98 14.79 1.52
C ASP A 563 -27.14 13.70 2.20
N GLN A 564 -26.05 14.13 2.84
CA GLN A 564 -25.06 13.26 3.49
C GLN A 564 -25.22 13.22 5.01
N LYS A 565 -26.41 13.50 5.57
CA LYS A 565 -26.54 13.63 7.03
C LYS A 565 -25.93 12.44 7.77
N SER A 566 -26.33 11.20 7.49
CA SER A 566 -25.89 10.03 8.26
C SER A 566 -24.39 9.65 8.10
N VAL A 567 -23.82 9.74 6.89
CA VAL A 567 -22.43 9.34 6.64
C VAL A 567 -21.43 10.38 7.14
N VAL A 568 -21.73 11.67 6.93
CA VAL A 568 -20.92 12.77 7.49
C VAL A 568 -20.98 12.74 9.00
N GLN A 569 -22.16 12.45 9.56
CA GLN A 569 -22.39 12.31 10.99
C GLN A 569 -21.59 11.17 11.63
N SER A 570 -21.53 9.99 11.01
CA SER A 570 -20.71 8.87 11.50
C SER A 570 -19.21 9.19 11.49
N ILE A 571 -18.71 9.85 10.43
CA ILE A 571 -17.31 10.28 10.35
C ILE A 571 -17.01 11.38 11.39
N GLN A 572 -17.96 12.30 11.59
CA GLN A 572 -17.86 13.35 12.62
C GLN A 572 -17.84 12.74 14.03
N LEU A 573 -18.67 11.74 14.31
CA LEU A 573 -18.71 11.02 15.57
C LEU A 573 -17.40 10.27 15.83
N GLU A 574 -16.90 9.49 14.87
CA GLU A 574 -15.62 8.79 14.98
C GLU A 574 -14.46 9.78 15.23
N ALA A 575 -14.40 10.88 14.47
CA ALA A 575 -13.38 11.91 14.66
C ALA A 575 -13.46 12.59 16.04
N ALA A 576 -14.67 12.81 16.55
CA ALA A 576 -14.88 13.41 17.87
C ALA A 576 -14.48 12.46 19.00
N ILE A 577 -14.80 11.18 18.90
CA ILE A 577 -14.42 10.14 19.86
C ILE A 577 -12.90 10.03 19.96
N VAL A 578 -12.19 9.90 18.83
CA VAL A 578 -10.72 9.81 18.82
C VAL A 578 -10.09 11.00 19.54
N ARG A 579 -10.62 12.20 19.27
CA ARG A 579 -10.08 13.43 19.83
C ARG A 579 -10.35 13.54 21.32
N TYR A 580 -11.58 13.29 21.74
CA TYR A 580 -11.95 13.38 23.15
C TYR A 580 -11.15 12.38 24.01
N VAL A 581 -11.05 11.13 23.55
CA VAL A 581 -10.31 10.06 24.24
C VAL A 581 -8.81 10.37 24.34
N LYS A 582 -8.23 10.99 23.31
CA LYS A 582 -6.80 11.38 23.32
C LYS A 582 -6.50 12.60 24.20
N ILE A 583 -7.47 13.52 24.35
CA ILE A 583 -7.30 14.75 25.16
C ILE A 583 -7.61 14.50 26.63
N HIS A 584 -8.56 13.60 26.92
CA HIS A 584 -9.01 13.27 28.28
C HIS A 584 -8.79 11.78 28.57
N PRO A 585 -7.54 11.34 28.79
CA PRO A 585 -7.27 9.97 29.22
C PRO A 585 -7.97 9.70 30.56
N ASN A 586 -8.45 8.47 30.75
CA ASN A 586 -9.12 7.93 31.95
C ASN A 586 -10.55 8.44 32.26
N GLN A 587 -11.33 8.86 31.27
CA GLN A 587 -12.76 9.19 31.41
C GLN A 587 -13.69 8.00 31.07
N LEU A 588 -14.67 7.70 31.92
CA LEU A 588 -15.65 6.62 31.68
C LEU A 588 -16.40 6.80 30.36
N LYS A 589 -16.71 5.70 29.66
CA LYS A 589 -17.45 5.72 28.39
C LYS A 589 -18.77 6.51 28.48
N GLU A 590 -19.47 6.43 29.61
CA GLU A 590 -20.74 7.13 29.84
C GLU A 590 -20.50 8.64 29.92
N THR A 591 -19.41 9.07 30.55
CA THR A 591 -19.02 10.48 30.65
C THR A 591 -18.64 11.03 29.28
N VAL A 592 -17.90 10.25 28.49
CA VAL A 592 -17.54 10.61 27.10
C VAL A 592 -18.80 10.71 26.23
N TYR A 593 -19.70 9.73 26.32
CA TYR A 593 -20.95 9.70 25.58
C TYR A 593 -21.83 10.92 25.91
N GLN A 594 -22.05 11.21 27.19
CA GLN A 594 -22.86 12.36 27.62
C GLN A 594 -22.23 13.70 27.22
N HIS A 595 -20.90 13.80 27.25
CA HIS A 595 -20.19 15.01 26.84
C HIS A 595 -20.25 15.24 25.33
N LEU A 596 -20.05 14.20 24.52
CA LEU A 596 -20.20 14.31 23.07
C LEU A 596 -21.66 14.60 22.69
N LYS A 597 -22.62 14.01 23.40
CA LYS A 597 -24.05 14.26 23.18
C LYS A 597 -24.45 15.70 23.50
N SER A 598 -23.84 16.32 24.51
CA SER A 598 -24.09 17.73 24.84
C SER A 598 -23.36 18.71 23.91
N LEU A 599 -22.23 18.32 23.32
CA LEU A 599 -21.50 19.10 22.31
C LEU A 599 -22.23 19.14 20.95
N PHE A 600 -22.88 18.03 20.56
CA PHE A 600 -23.55 17.91 19.27
C PHE A 600 -25.07 18.17 19.36
N VAL A 601 -25.47 19.38 19.79
CA VAL A 601 -26.90 19.74 19.98
C VAL A 601 -27.74 19.66 18.69
N GLN A 602 -27.09 19.72 17.52
CA GLN A 602 -27.75 19.63 16.21
C GLN A 602 -27.70 18.22 15.58
N TYR A 603 -27.05 17.26 16.24
CA TYR A 603 -26.83 15.91 15.74
C TYR A 603 -27.14 14.88 16.84
N GLU A 604 -28.30 14.24 16.74
CA GLU A 604 -28.63 13.11 17.60
C GLU A 604 -27.93 11.84 17.10
N PHE A 605 -27.18 11.20 17.99
CA PHE A 605 -26.64 9.86 17.82
C PHE A 605 -26.97 9.01 19.04
N THR A 606 -27.10 7.71 18.81
CA THR A 606 -27.43 6.72 19.83
C THR A 606 -26.18 6.21 20.54
N GLU A 607 -26.37 5.67 21.74
CA GLU A 607 -25.27 5.04 22.49
C GLU A 607 -24.68 3.84 21.75
N LYS A 608 -25.51 3.13 20.99
CA LYS A 608 -25.08 2.04 20.12
C LYS A 608 -24.12 2.53 19.02
N GLU A 609 -24.48 3.60 18.32
CA GLU A 609 -23.62 4.20 17.28
C GLU A 609 -22.30 4.73 17.84
N PHE A 610 -22.32 5.24 19.07
CA PHE A 610 -21.11 5.65 19.80
C PHE A 610 -20.19 4.45 20.14
N ILE A 611 -20.75 3.36 20.65
CA ILE A 611 -20.00 2.13 20.97
C ILE A 611 -19.44 1.50 19.69
N ASP A 612 -20.24 1.41 18.63
CA ASP A 612 -19.82 0.88 17.32
C ASP A 612 -18.66 1.72 16.76
N SER A 613 -18.74 3.05 16.88
CA SER A 613 -17.68 3.97 16.46
C SER A 613 -16.39 3.80 17.27
N ILE A 614 -16.45 3.59 18.59
CA ILE A 614 -15.26 3.25 19.41
C ILE A 614 -14.64 1.93 18.92
N GLY A 615 -15.46 0.91 18.71
CA GLY A 615 -15.01 -0.39 18.19
C GLY A 615 -14.30 -0.25 16.84
N ASN A 616 -14.83 0.59 15.95
CA ASN A 616 -14.22 0.87 14.66
C ASN A 616 -12.86 1.55 14.78
N LEU A 617 -12.72 2.52 15.68
CA LEU A 617 -11.48 3.25 15.90
C LEU A 617 -10.37 2.37 16.50
N ILE A 618 -10.74 1.41 17.35
CA ILE A 618 -9.81 0.41 17.88
C ILE A 618 -9.33 -0.51 16.76
N LYS A 619 -10.25 -1.02 15.92
CA LYS A 619 -9.92 -1.88 14.78
C LYS A 619 -9.01 -1.19 13.76
N LYS A 620 -9.24 0.11 13.50
CA LYS A 620 -8.41 0.95 12.61
C LYS A 620 -7.04 1.31 13.22
N GLN A 621 -6.73 0.82 14.43
CA GLN A 621 -5.53 1.18 15.21
C GLN A 621 -5.37 2.69 15.47
N ILE A 622 -6.48 3.44 15.41
CA ILE A 622 -6.48 4.89 15.67
C ILE A 622 -6.50 5.15 17.18
N LEU A 623 -7.18 4.28 17.92
CA LEU A 623 -7.11 4.14 19.37
C LEU A 623 -6.56 2.75 19.68
N SER A 624 -5.60 2.61 20.61
CA SER A 624 -5.17 1.26 20.97
C SER A 624 -6.22 0.58 21.89
N PRO A 625 -6.38 -0.76 21.80
CA PRO A 625 -7.22 -1.50 22.74
C PRO A 625 -6.81 -1.26 24.20
N LEU A 626 -5.50 -1.12 24.45
CA LEU A 626 -4.92 -0.89 25.77
C LEU A 626 -5.26 0.52 26.28
N GLU A 627 -5.14 1.55 25.43
CA GLU A 627 -5.54 2.92 25.75
C GLU A 627 -7.04 3.01 25.97
N CYS A 628 -7.88 2.35 25.17
CA CYS A 628 -9.33 2.33 25.39
C CYS A 628 -9.72 1.60 26.68
N PHE A 629 -9.03 0.52 27.05
CA PHE A 629 -9.22 -0.18 28.32
C PHE A 629 -8.83 0.72 29.51
N GLN A 630 -7.67 1.37 29.44
CA GLN A 630 -7.18 2.29 30.47
C GLN A 630 -7.98 3.59 30.54
N THR A 631 -8.43 4.09 29.39
CA THR A 631 -9.05 5.41 29.25
C THR A 631 -10.55 5.39 29.42
N LEU A 632 -11.25 4.42 28.81
CA LEU A 632 -12.72 4.34 28.80
C LEU A 632 -13.29 3.32 29.79
N ASN A 633 -12.42 2.60 30.50
CA ASN A 633 -12.77 1.57 31.49
C ASN A 633 -13.73 0.51 30.93
N LEU A 634 -13.50 0.14 29.66
CA LEU A 634 -14.29 -0.88 28.98
C LEU A 634 -13.97 -2.24 29.59
N THR A 635 -14.89 -2.81 30.36
CA THR A 635 -14.84 -4.24 30.70
C THR A 635 -15.00 -5.03 29.41
N TYR A 636 -13.91 -5.63 28.93
CA TYR A 636 -13.98 -6.64 27.90
C TYR A 636 -14.84 -7.81 28.40
N PRO A 637 -15.89 -8.24 27.67
CA PRO A 637 -16.42 -9.59 27.85
C PRO A 637 -15.42 -10.64 27.37
#